data_AF-A0A7I7WL01-F1
#
_entry.id   AF-A0A7I7WL01-F1
#
_cell.length_a   1.000
_cell.length_b   1.000
_cell.length_c   1.000
_cell.angle_alpha   90.00
_cell.angle_beta   90.00
_cell.angle_gamma   90.00
#
_symmetry.space_group_name_H-M   'P 1'
#
loop_
_entity.id
_entity.type
_entity.pdbx_description
1 polymer ?
#
loop_
_entity_poly.entity_id
_entity_poly.type
_entity_poly.pdbx_seq_one_letter_code
_entity_poly.pdbx_strand_id
1 'polypeptide(L)'
;MSHDSGSADDRPDAGIDVGGIERRAVTDEILEWPPDLFALTEVILDHTQAYRFVLSPPGGATWPPDRYVSWAEAVEDAGREWSGWVDNRGGSAVPEILAREWKVFRDQIQIPIDDLTEGRDWLMCEALLTLHAIADEACAGLGAPVARPDDHGYAYRARGRELLARTGSLARIHPNLLRVIPKVRTSPNATALGSFSRYACVHRPGAQVVWSKVPVRHRGTDLQAEYANLLLLPWPLRIRETDFRPVEGSVRRHTSEPFGYFEFAPPERLDFDLVDRTILAALDEVSSVDVVVFPESAIDEGDLEELEAVLDRHGVNILMAGVRQPVPGNGRLPGNWVHIGVNSQLEKGARKSATATGSDRRQWFHIRQNKHHRWSLDEAQIYQYHLGGALHPHIRWWEAMDVSRRTVQFIEMGEELTLCCLICEDLSQRDDVAEVVRSVGPTLVVTPLLDGPQLTSRWAGRYASILADDPGSAVATLSAYGMVRRSQPPGFGFSPIVGLWRDPVRGTREVPLEAGAHGVLMTICGDRALRRTADSRRPIGNAVHYFDVSVHQIHAAGTGSDFQPASSPPSPPVLEVEELTVLTGWAQAVSETLTVAPKRLTELLAEARPGSPWRTEFNVVEPSDRLDQAVDVIERIVATCSSSDGPPTVDALLAATTEDRPGEPALDGLVRRVLRSTLEQGRSRNAATAMWP
;
A
#
# COMPACT_ATOMS: atom_id res chain seq x y z
N MET A 1 -3.41 62.15 46.20
CA MET A 1 -3.57 61.04 47.16
C MET A 1 -4.82 60.27 46.80
N SER A 2 -4.66 59.17 46.08
CA SER A 2 -5.52 57.96 46.10
C SER A 2 -5.11 57.11 44.91
N HIS A 3 -4.70 55.88 45.23
CA HIS A 3 -4.24 54.84 44.33
C HIS A 3 -5.26 54.50 43.24
N ASP A 4 -4.78 54.18 42.04
CA ASP A 4 -5.35 53.06 41.30
C ASP A 4 -4.24 52.33 40.53
N SER A 5 -4.13 51.03 40.78
CA SER A 5 -3.11 50.12 40.29
C SER A 5 -3.66 49.36 39.08
N GLY A 6 -3.25 49.75 37.88
CA GLY A 6 -3.52 49.01 36.65
C GLY A 6 -2.55 47.84 36.52
N SER A 7 -3.00 46.63 36.83
CA SER A 7 -2.32 45.37 36.56
C SER A 7 -2.87 44.70 35.30
N ALA A 8 -1.96 43.98 34.63
CA ALA A 8 -2.18 42.90 33.66
C ALA A 8 -2.54 43.32 32.22
N ASP A 9 -1.47 43.38 31.40
CA ASP A 9 -1.46 43.21 29.95
C ASP A 9 -1.99 41.79 29.63
N ASP A 10 -3.27 41.71 29.30
CA ASP A 10 -3.96 40.47 28.90
C ASP A 10 -3.63 40.20 27.42
N ARG A 11 -2.43 39.64 27.18
CA ARG A 11 -2.09 39.07 25.87
C ARG A 11 -2.57 37.62 25.83
N PRO A 12 -3.34 37.21 24.80
CA PRO A 12 -3.73 35.82 24.67
C PRO A 12 -2.49 34.93 24.48
N ASP A 13 -2.33 33.94 25.36
CA ASP A 13 -1.38 32.83 25.22
C ASP A 13 -1.53 32.19 23.83
N ALA A 14 -0.57 32.46 22.94
CA ALA A 14 -0.47 31.84 21.63
C ALA A 14 0.11 30.42 21.77
N GLY A 15 -0.68 29.51 22.32
CA GLY A 15 -0.36 28.08 22.34
C GLY A 15 -0.49 27.46 20.95
N ILE A 16 0.47 26.61 20.58
CA ILE A 16 0.43 25.80 19.35
C ILE A 16 -0.73 24.81 19.45
N ASP A 17 -1.78 24.97 18.65
CA ASP A 17 -2.82 23.94 18.45
C ASP A 17 -2.24 22.86 17.52
N VAL A 18 -1.57 21.88 18.13
CA VAL A 18 -1.04 20.70 17.44
C VAL A 18 -2.20 19.74 17.18
N GLY A 19 -3.05 20.05 16.20
CA GLY A 19 -4.01 19.10 15.60
C GLY A 19 -4.84 18.27 16.59
N GLY A 20 -5.40 18.90 17.62
CA GLY A 20 -6.24 18.21 18.62
C GLY A 20 -5.47 17.45 19.71
N ILE A 21 -4.16 17.68 19.87
CA ILE A 21 -3.49 17.51 21.16
C ILE A 21 -4.00 18.63 22.06
N GLU A 22 -5.19 18.47 22.64
CA GLU A 22 -5.72 19.36 23.68
C GLU A 22 -4.68 19.51 24.78
N ARG A 23 -3.99 20.66 24.87
CA ARG A 23 -3.23 21.19 26.02
C ARG A 23 -2.50 20.16 26.91
N ARG A 24 -2.10 19.01 26.37
CA ARG A 24 -1.33 18.01 27.10
C ARG A 24 0.09 18.52 27.08
N ALA A 25 0.70 18.62 28.26
CA ALA A 25 2.11 18.92 28.35
C ALA A 25 2.86 17.90 27.48
N VAL A 26 3.67 18.37 26.53
CA VAL A 26 4.56 17.50 25.77
C VAL A 26 5.58 16.96 26.77
N THR A 27 5.49 15.69 27.15
CA THR A 27 6.35 15.03 28.15
C THR A 27 7.39 14.12 27.50
N ASP A 28 8.32 13.60 28.30
CA ASP A 28 9.32 12.63 27.85
C ASP A 28 8.71 11.29 27.43
N GLU A 29 7.41 11.04 27.72
CA GLU A 29 6.66 9.85 27.27
C GLU A 29 6.63 9.72 25.74
N ILE A 30 6.79 10.83 25.01
CA ILE A 30 6.87 10.79 23.53
C ILE A 30 8.14 10.09 23.04
N LEU A 31 9.20 10.06 23.86
CA LEU A 31 10.45 9.36 23.52
C LEU A 31 10.32 7.84 23.67
N GLU A 32 9.24 7.35 24.27
CA GLU A 32 8.99 5.92 24.43
C GLU A 32 8.62 5.22 23.12
N TRP A 33 8.20 5.98 22.11
CA TRP A 33 7.76 5.46 20.82
C TRP A 33 8.12 6.43 19.66
N PRO A 34 9.14 6.10 18.84
CA PRO A 34 9.65 7.01 17.80
C PRO A 34 8.63 7.59 16.82
N PRO A 35 7.62 6.82 16.33
CA PRO A 35 6.57 7.36 15.48
C PRO A 35 5.79 8.52 16.12
N ASP A 36 5.67 8.59 17.45
CA ASP A 36 4.98 9.70 18.11
C ASP A 36 5.80 11.00 18.03
N LEU A 37 7.12 10.93 18.23
CA LEU A 37 8.02 12.08 18.06
C LEU A 37 8.08 12.50 16.59
N PHE A 38 8.09 11.54 15.67
CA PHE A 38 8.01 11.82 14.23
C PHE A 38 6.74 12.63 13.92
N ALA A 39 5.59 12.20 14.45
CA ALA A 39 4.33 12.93 14.29
C ALA A 39 4.40 14.37 14.82
N LEU A 40 4.92 14.55 16.05
CA LEU A 40 5.05 15.87 16.67
C LEU A 40 5.93 16.80 15.83
N THR A 41 7.12 16.33 15.48
CA THR A 41 8.10 17.14 14.73
C THR A 41 7.60 17.47 13.33
N GLU A 42 6.99 16.52 12.62
CA GLU A 42 6.39 16.74 11.30
C GLU A 42 5.29 17.82 11.37
N VAL A 43 4.37 17.76 12.35
CA VAL A 43 3.31 18.77 12.48
C VAL A 43 3.87 20.15 12.79
N ILE A 44 4.88 20.25 13.65
CA ILE A 44 5.54 21.54 13.96
C ILE A 44 6.26 22.09 12.73
N LEU A 45 7.01 21.25 12.01
CA LEU A 45 7.74 21.65 10.80
C LEU A 45 6.79 22.05 9.68
N ASP A 46 5.68 21.33 9.50
CA ASP A 46 4.62 21.69 8.55
C ASP A 46 3.97 23.04 8.91
N HIS A 47 3.64 23.25 10.18
CA HIS A 47 3.00 24.50 10.60
C HIS A 47 3.93 25.73 10.49
N THR A 48 5.18 25.59 10.92
CA THR A 48 6.17 26.68 10.95
C THR A 48 6.91 26.87 9.63
N GLN A 49 6.86 25.87 8.74
CA GLN A 49 7.65 25.80 7.51
C GLN A 49 9.17 25.84 7.75
N ALA A 50 9.64 25.56 8.98
CA ALA A 50 11.05 25.64 9.36
C ALA A 50 11.93 24.60 8.63
N TYR A 51 11.35 23.56 8.04
CA TYR A 51 12.06 22.59 7.18
C TYR A 51 12.82 23.26 6.03
N ARG A 52 12.36 24.43 5.54
CA ARG A 52 13.04 25.18 4.48
C ARG A 52 14.47 25.60 4.85
N PHE A 53 14.78 25.73 6.15
CA PHE A 53 16.09 26.20 6.59
C PHE A 53 17.21 25.21 6.33
N VAL A 54 16.90 23.94 6.09
CA VAL A 54 17.90 22.97 5.57
C VAL A 54 18.52 23.45 4.26
N LEU A 55 17.71 24.03 3.37
CA LEU A 55 18.15 24.51 2.06
C LEU A 55 18.55 25.99 2.08
N SER A 56 18.01 26.77 3.02
CA SER A 56 18.28 28.20 3.15
C SER A 56 18.35 28.62 4.63
N PRO A 57 19.44 28.28 5.35
CA PRO A 57 19.60 28.65 6.76
C PRO A 57 19.56 30.18 6.97
N PRO A 58 19.17 30.66 8.18
CA PRO A 58 19.30 32.06 8.55
C PRO A 58 20.75 32.57 8.45
N GLY A 59 20.93 33.89 8.36
CA GLY A 59 22.26 34.49 8.17
C GLY A 59 23.26 34.08 9.25
N GLY A 60 24.37 33.46 8.84
CA GLY A 60 25.44 32.99 9.73
C GLY A 60 25.23 31.59 10.31
N ALA A 61 24.09 30.95 10.04
CA ALA A 61 23.85 29.55 10.34
C ALA A 61 24.25 28.64 9.16
N THR A 62 24.53 27.38 9.46
CA THR A 62 24.91 26.35 8.50
C THR A 62 24.09 25.09 8.73
N TRP A 63 23.75 24.40 7.63
CA TRP A 63 23.14 23.07 7.66
C TRP A 63 23.91 22.14 6.71
N PRO A 64 24.17 20.88 7.09
CA PRO A 64 23.95 20.27 8.42
C PRO A 64 24.75 20.94 9.55
N PRO A 65 24.45 20.65 10.83
CA PRO A 65 25.12 21.31 11.94
C PRO A 65 26.61 20.95 12.04
N ASP A 66 27.49 21.95 11.97
CA ASP A 66 28.96 21.78 11.95
C ASP A 66 29.54 21.17 13.25
N ARG A 67 28.76 21.11 14.33
CA ARG A 67 29.19 20.48 15.59
C ARG A 67 29.32 18.96 15.49
N TYR A 68 28.78 18.34 14.44
CA TYR A 68 28.88 16.92 14.19
C TYR A 68 29.94 16.65 13.11
N VAL A 69 30.85 15.72 13.39
CA VAL A 69 31.82 15.25 12.39
C VAL A 69 31.12 14.68 11.17
N SER A 70 30.02 13.95 11.40
CA SER A 70 29.15 13.37 10.37
C SER A 70 27.71 13.35 10.90
N TRP A 71 26.96 14.42 10.66
CA TRP A 71 25.57 14.52 11.16
C TRP A 71 24.69 13.39 10.64
N ALA A 72 24.83 13.02 9.36
CA ALA A 72 24.05 11.94 8.75
C ALA A 72 24.28 10.58 9.45
N GLU A 73 25.54 10.20 9.68
CA GLU A 73 25.86 8.95 10.39
C GLU A 73 25.39 9.01 11.85
N ALA A 74 25.57 10.15 12.53
CA ALA A 74 25.10 10.32 13.91
C ALA A 74 23.57 10.16 14.06
N VAL A 75 22.81 10.67 13.09
CA VAL A 75 21.34 10.54 13.06
C VAL A 75 20.92 9.10 12.74
N GLU A 76 21.56 8.46 11.76
CA GLU A 76 21.32 7.05 11.42
C GLU A 76 21.64 6.12 12.60
N ASP A 77 22.76 6.34 13.29
CA ASP A 77 23.18 5.56 14.46
C ASP A 77 22.19 5.77 15.63
N ALA A 78 21.81 7.02 15.90
CA ALA A 78 20.86 7.33 16.97
C ALA A 78 19.47 6.72 16.71
N GLY A 79 18.99 6.69 15.46
CA GLY A 79 17.75 6.02 15.10
C GLY A 79 17.79 4.52 15.40
N ARG A 80 18.90 3.84 15.05
CA ARG A 80 19.10 2.41 15.33
C ARG A 80 19.19 2.13 16.82
N GLU A 81 20.04 2.87 17.55
CA GLU A 81 20.19 2.74 19.00
C GLU A 81 18.87 2.99 19.74
N TRP A 82 18.07 3.97 19.28
CA TRP A 82 16.77 4.26 19.87
C TRP A 82 15.80 3.09 19.69
N SER A 83 15.76 2.46 18.51
CA SER A 83 14.95 1.27 18.29
C SER A 83 15.32 0.12 19.25
N GLY A 84 16.62 -0.05 19.55
CA GLY A 84 17.09 -1.02 20.53
C GLY A 84 16.76 -0.65 21.98
N TRP A 85 16.76 0.64 22.31
CA TRP A 85 16.33 1.13 23.61
C TRP A 85 14.83 0.87 23.85
N VAL A 86 13.98 1.02 22.81
CA VAL A 86 12.54 0.72 22.90
C VAL A 86 12.28 -0.77 23.18
N ASP A 87 13.10 -1.67 22.62
CA ASP A 87 13.02 -3.11 22.88
C ASP A 87 13.33 -3.47 24.34
N ASN A 88 14.28 -2.77 24.96
CA ASN A 88 14.77 -3.08 26.29
C ASN A 88 14.85 -1.81 27.16
N ARG A 89 13.68 -1.24 27.45
CA ARG A 89 13.54 -0.05 28.32
C ARG A 89 14.18 -0.34 29.69
N GLY A 90 15.36 0.21 29.94
CA GLY A 90 16.13 0.02 31.18
C GLY A 90 17.49 -0.66 31.02
N GLY A 91 17.84 -1.17 29.83
CA GLY A 91 19.15 -1.75 29.55
C GLY A 91 20.22 -0.74 29.11
N SER A 92 19.81 0.39 28.52
CA SER A 92 20.68 1.45 28.01
C SER A 92 20.08 2.85 28.23
N ALA A 93 20.89 3.89 28.13
CA ALA A 93 20.41 5.27 28.10
C ALA A 93 19.83 5.61 26.72
N VAL A 94 18.92 6.58 26.66
CA VAL A 94 18.47 7.19 25.40
C VAL A 94 19.70 7.73 24.65
N PRO A 95 19.78 7.60 23.31
CA PRO A 95 20.92 8.08 22.52
C PRO A 95 21.28 9.54 22.84
N GLU A 96 22.57 9.84 22.98
CA GLU A 96 23.04 11.13 23.50
C GLU A 96 22.54 12.31 22.66
N ILE A 97 22.60 12.19 21.34
CA ILE A 97 22.10 13.22 20.43
C ILE A 97 20.59 13.44 20.58
N LEU A 98 19.81 12.35 20.69
CA LEU A 98 18.36 12.45 20.91
C LEU A 98 18.07 13.16 22.23
N ALA A 99 18.74 12.78 23.32
CA ALA A 99 18.56 13.40 24.63
C ALA A 99 18.96 14.89 24.64
N ARG A 100 20.05 15.24 23.95
CA ARG A 100 20.52 16.63 23.84
C ARG A 100 19.53 17.50 23.06
N GLU A 101 19.16 17.09 21.85
CA GLU A 101 18.27 17.89 21.01
C GLU A 101 16.84 17.94 21.62
N TRP A 102 16.41 16.87 22.28
CA TRP A 102 15.15 16.86 23.03
C TRP A 102 15.16 17.86 24.18
N LYS A 103 16.28 17.95 24.90
CA LYS A 103 16.44 18.94 25.96
C LYS A 103 16.35 20.37 25.43
N VAL A 104 17.00 20.67 24.30
CA VAL A 104 16.87 21.98 23.64
C VAL A 104 15.41 22.27 23.34
N PHE A 105 14.71 21.32 22.71
CA PHE A 105 13.29 21.46 22.40
C PHE A 105 12.43 21.72 23.64
N ARG A 106 12.66 20.99 24.74
CA ARG A 106 11.90 21.10 25.99
C ARG A 106 12.16 22.42 26.71
N ASP A 107 13.41 22.85 26.78
CA ASP A 107 13.82 24.10 27.43
C ASP A 107 13.24 25.33 26.69
N GLN A 108 12.89 25.17 25.41
CA GLN A 108 12.43 26.22 24.52
C GLN A 108 11.00 26.04 23.99
N ILE A 109 10.20 25.13 24.57
CA ILE A 109 8.87 24.79 24.05
C ILE A 109 7.87 25.96 24.03
N GLN A 110 8.11 27.01 24.83
CA GLN A 110 7.27 28.21 24.92
C GLN A 110 7.70 29.31 23.93
N ILE A 111 8.66 29.06 23.04
CA ILE A 111 9.05 30.00 22.00
C ILE A 111 7.85 30.29 21.08
N PRO A 112 7.60 31.56 20.71
CA PRO A 112 6.56 31.91 19.74
C PRO A 112 6.74 31.21 18.39
N ILE A 113 5.65 30.74 17.78
CA ILE A 113 5.65 30.12 16.43
C ILE A 113 6.33 31.02 15.38
N ASP A 114 6.14 32.34 15.49
CA ASP A 114 6.74 33.31 14.58
C ASP A 114 8.28 33.34 14.66
N ASP A 115 8.85 33.08 15.84
CA ASP A 115 10.30 33.03 16.02
C ASP A 115 10.89 31.79 15.31
N LEU A 116 10.16 30.67 15.32
CA LEU A 116 10.50 29.46 14.55
C LEU A 116 10.32 29.66 13.05
N THR A 117 9.23 30.31 12.65
CA THR A 117 8.91 30.58 11.23
C THR A 117 9.96 31.48 10.58
N GLU A 118 10.45 32.48 11.32
CA GLU A 118 11.50 33.39 10.88
C GLU A 118 12.93 32.85 11.09
N GLY A 119 13.09 31.79 11.89
CA GLY A 119 14.40 31.19 12.20
C GLY A 119 15.23 32.07 13.13
N ARG A 120 14.57 32.84 14.00
CA ARG A 120 15.20 33.72 14.99
C ARG A 120 15.86 32.92 16.12
N ASP A 121 15.29 31.78 16.47
CA ASP A 121 15.95 30.78 17.32
C ASP A 121 16.46 29.61 16.47
N TRP A 122 17.66 29.79 15.92
CA TRP A 122 18.29 28.76 15.09
C TRP A 122 18.52 27.46 15.86
N LEU A 123 18.87 27.53 17.15
CA LEU A 123 19.14 26.35 17.97
C LEU A 123 17.90 25.46 18.08
N MET A 124 16.72 26.06 18.28
CA MET A 124 15.44 25.35 18.28
C MET A 124 15.11 24.73 16.92
N CYS A 125 15.25 25.50 15.83
CA CYS A 125 15.00 25.00 14.48
C CYS A 125 15.89 23.78 14.17
N GLU A 126 17.16 23.88 14.51
CA GLU A 126 18.15 22.84 14.25
C GLU A 126 17.91 21.58 15.10
N ALA A 127 17.49 21.74 16.35
CA ALA A 127 17.06 20.65 17.22
C ALA A 127 15.82 19.95 16.65
N LEU A 128 14.79 20.70 16.21
CA LEU A 128 13.58 20.15 15.58
C LEU A 128 13.90 19.33 14.33
N LEU A 129 14.77 19.84 13.45
CA LEU A 129 15.19 19.15 12.23
C LEU A 129 15.98 17.88 12.54
N THR A 130 16.86 17.94 13.53
CA THR A 130 17.64 16.77 13.97
C THR A 130 16.75 15.71 14.63
N LEU A 131 15.82 16.10 15.50
CA LEU A 131 14.85 15.21 16.12
C LEU A 131 13.94 14.53 15.08
N HIS A 132 13.48 15.28 14.09
CA HIS A 132 12.68 14.75 12.99
C HIS A 132 13.45 13.67 12.21
N ALA A 133 14.70 13.94 11.86
CA ALA A 133 15.54 13.00 11.12
C ALA A 133 15.86 11.73 11.94
N ILE A 134 16.13 11.86 13.25
CA ILE A 134 16.33 10.71 14.16
C ILE A 134 15.06 9.87 14.27
N ALA A 135 13.90 10.51 14.42
CA ALA A 135 12.61 9.81 14.53
C ALA A 135 12.24 9.08 13.23
N ASP A 136 12.53 9.67 12.07
CA ASP A 136 12.37 9.02 10.77
C ASP A 136 13.31 7.81 10.62
N GLU A 137 14.61 7.94 10.95
CA GLU A 137 15.54 6.80 10.92
C GLU A 137 15.12 5.67 11.87
N ALA A 138 14.59 6.01 13.05
CA ALA A 138 14.05 5.02 13.97
C ALA A 138 12.79 4.31 13.41
N CYS A 139 12.07 4.92 12.46
CA CYS A 139 10.93 4.27 11.77
C CYS A 139 11.38 3.27 10.68
N ALA A 140 12.68 3.15 10.39
CA ALA A 140 13.19 2.16 9.45
C ALA A 140 12.75 0.74 9.84
N GLY A 141 12.21 -0.01 8.87
CA GLY A 141 11.77 -1.39 9.13
C GLY A 141 10.33 -1.54 9.63
N LEU A 142 9.64 -0.45 10.00
CA LEU A 142 8.25 -0.51 10.46
C LEU A 142 7.24 -0.76 9.33
N GLY A 143 7.51 -0.20 8.14
CA GLY A 143 6.72 -0.45 6.93
C GLY A 143 7.38 -1.48 6.04
N ALA A 144 8.42 -1.06 5.31
CA ALA A 144 9.24 -1.96 4.50
C ALA A 144 10.39 -2.54 5.34
N PRO A 145 10.79 -3.81 5.12
CA PRO A 145 11.92 -4.43 5.81
C PRO A 145 13.25 -3.69 5.66
N VAL A 146 14.12 -3.75 6.68
CA VAL A 146 15.48 -3.19 6.62
C VAL A 146 16.44 -4.11 5.88
N ALA A 147 17.33 -3.53 5.05
CA ALA A 147 18.35 -4.27 4.29
C ALA A 147 19.32 -5.03 5.18
N ARG A 148 19.77 -4.40 6.28
CA ARG A 148 20.62 -5.00 7.31
C ARG A 148 19.89 -4.89 8.65
N PRO A 149 19.31 -5.97 9.18
CA PRO A 149 18.79 -5.94 10.53
C PRO A 149 19.95 -5.77 11.52
N ASP A 150 19.74 -4.94 12.54
CA ASP A 150 20.65 -4.84 13.69
C ASP A 150 20.37 -5.97 14.69
N ASP A 151 21.30 -6.19 15.63
CA ASP A 151 21.12 -7.13 16.75
C ASP A 151 20.07 -6.68 17.79
N HIS A 152 19.40 -5.56 17.53
CA HIS A 152 18.36 -4.94 18.33
C HIS A 152 17.22 -4.36 17.47
N GLY A 153 16.09 -3.98 18.11
CA GLY A 153 14.93 -3.35 17.46
C GLY A 153 13.96 -4.31 16.77
N TYR A 154 14.19 -5.63 16.87
CA TYR A 154 13.36 -6.64 16.19
C TYR A 154 11.95 -6.78 16.81
N ALA A 155 11.82 -6.63 18.14
CA ALA A 155 10.50 -6.67 18.79
C ALA A 155 9.73 -5.37 18.52
N TYR A 156 10.42 -4.23 18.54
CA TYR A 156 9.92 -2.90 18.21
C TYR A 156 9.30 -2.89 16.81
N ARG A 157 10.02 -3.43 15.81
CA ARG A 157 9.50 -3.54 14.45
C ARG A 157 8.29 -4.48 14.36
N ALA A 158 8.27 -5.59 15.09
CA ALA A 158 7.12 -6.49 15.13
C ALA A 158 5.87 -5.80 15.73
N ARG A 159 6.02 -5.15 16.89
CA ARG A 159 4.97 -4.38 17.55
C ARG A 159 4.45 -3.25 16.66
N GLY A 160 5.33 -2.52 15.98
CA GLY A 160 4.95 -1.44 15.06
C GLY A 160 4.18 -1.93 13.83
N ARG A 161 4.55 -3.09 13.25
CA ARG A 161 3.80 -3.70 12.15
C ARG A 161 2.42 -4.18 12.59
N GLU A 162 2.29 -4.76 13.78
CA GLU A 162 0.99 -5.13 14.33
C GLU A 162 0.13 -3.89 14.62
N LEU A 163 0.71 -2.84 15.21
CA LEU A 163 0.02 -1.57 15.43
C LEU A 163 -0.50 -0.97 14.12
N LEU A 164 0.31 -1.00 13.05
CA LEU A 164 -0.10 -0.54 11.72
C LEU A 164 -1.25 -1.37 11.15
N ALA A 165 -1.16 -2.69 11.23
CA ALA A 165 -2.18 -3.61 10.73
C ALA A 165 -3.54 -3.37 11.42
N ARG A 166 -3.51 -3.16 12.74
CA ARG A 166 -4.71 -3.03 13.59
C ARG A 166 -5.34 -1.64 13.53
N THR A 167 -4.53 -0.59 13.39
CA THR A 167 -4.99 0.80 13.56
C THR A 167 -4.88 1.65 12.30
N GLY A 168 -4.10 1.21 11.31
CA GLY A 168 -3.73 2.01 10.14
C GLY A 168 -2.79 3.17 10.48
N SER A 169 -2.02 3.06 11.57
CA SER A 169 -1.03 4.04 12.02
C SER A 169 0.14 3.34 12.71
N LEU A 170 1.34 3.88 12.58
CA LEU A 170 2.54 3.51 13.32
C LEU A 170 2.65 4.23 14.67
N ALA A 171 1.90 5.31 14.87
CA ALA A 171 1.90 6.08 16.12
C ALA A 171 0.81 5.61 17.09
N ARG A 172 1.05 5.82 18.39
CA ARG A 172 0.07 5.59 19.48
C ARG A 172 -1.00 6.69 19.52
N ILE A 173 -0.79 7.79 18.79
CA ILE A 173 -1.74 8.89 18.65
C ILE A 173 -3.01 8.38 17.96
N HIS A 174 -4.18 8.75 18.50
CA HIS A 174 -5.45 8.25 18.01
C HIS A 174 -5.64 8.58 16.52
N PRO A 175 -5.97 7.60 15.64
CA PRO A 175 -6.01 7.81 14.19
C PRO A 175 -7.07 8.79 13.64
N ASN A 176 -7.94 9.33 14.51
CA ASN A 176 -8.86 10.43 14.18
C ASN A 176 -8.23 11.82 14.37
N LEU A 177 -7.03 11.92 14.95
CA LEU A 177 -6.26 13.16 15.09
C LEU A 177 -5.20 13.26 14.00
N LEU A 178 -4.40 12.20 13.85
CA LEU A 178 -3.41 12.05 12.78
C LEU A 178 -3.04 10.57 12.64
N ARG A 179 -2.40 10.23 11.52
CA ARG A 179 -1.80 8.92 11.29
C ARG A 179 -0.35 9.09 10.93
N VAL A 180 0.51 8.22 11.46
CA VAL A 180 1.86 8.02 10.92
C VAL A 180 1.81 6.77 10.08
N ILE A 181 2.17 6.84 8.82
CA ILE A 181 2.09 5.69 7.91
C ILE A 181 3.42 5.46 7.22
N PRO A 182 3.71 4.25 6.75
CA PRO A 182 4.92 3.99 6.00
C PRO A 182 5.06 4.89 4.76
N LYS A 183 6.29 5.36 4.55
CA LYS A 183 6.72 5.95 3.30
C LYS A 183 7.50 4.91 2.50
N VAL A 184 6.98 4.56 1.33
CA VAL A 184 7.56 3.54 0.45
C VAL A 184 8.56 4.17 -0.51
N ARG A 185 8.28 5.39 -0.98
CA ARG A 185 9.15 6.12 -1.90
C ARG A 185 9.35 7.56 -1.48
N THR A 186 10.51 8.09 -1.85
CA THR A 186 10.86 9.49 -1.72
C THR A 186 10.84 10.12 -3.11
N SER A 187 10.27 11.31 -3.21
CA SER A 187 10.28 12.07 -4.47
C SER A 187 11.72 12.33 -4.92
N PRO A 188 12.07 12.11 -6.20
CA PRO A 188 13.40 12.42 -6.71
C PRO A 188 13.64 13.93 -6.84
N ASN A 189 12.59 14.75 -6.95
CA ASN A 189 12.67 16.16 -7.34
C ASN A 189 11.96 17.14 -6.37
N ALA A 190 11.25 16.66 -5.35
CA ALA A 190 10.46 17.57 -4.49
C ALA A 190 11.31 18.21 -3.38
N THR A 191 11.01 19.47 -3.08
CA THR A 191 11.55 20.26 -1.95
C THR A 191 10.51 20.49 -0.84
N ALA A 192 9.38 19.79 -0.91
CA ALA A 192 8.33 19.86 0.11
C ALA A 192 8.75 19.08 1.38
N LEU A 193 8.05 19.29 2.49
CA LEU A 193 8.31 18.61 3.77
C LEU A 193 8.39 17.08 3.63
N GLY A 194 7.54 16.49 2.78
CA GLY A 194 7.57 15.04 2.50
C GLY A 194 8.87 14.52 1.87
N SER A 195 9.81 15.38 1.47
CA SER A 195 11.16 15.00 1.04
C SER A 195 12.18 14.95 2.18
N PHE A 196 11.79 15.30 3.40
CA PHE A 196 12.66 15.30 4.58
C PHE A 196 12.54 14.02 5.40
N SER A 197 11.62 13.13 5.03
CA SER A 197 11.46 11.80 5.62
C SER A 197 11.66 10.70 4.58
N ARG A 198 12.15 9.55 5.04
CA ARG A 198 12.48 8.37 4.22
C ARG A 198 11.55 7.19 4.48
N TYR A 199 11.09 7.02 5.72
CA TYR A 199 10.43 5.79 6.18
C TYR A 199 9.01 6.01 6.69
N ALA A 200 8.68 7.23 7.14
CA ALA A 200 7.36 7.57 7.61
C ALA A 200 6.83 8.86 6.98
N CYS A 201 5.53 9.03 6.97
CA CYS A 201 4.86 10.31 6.69
C CYS A 201 3.64 10.47 7.57
N VAL A 202 3.25 11.72 7.84
CA VAL A 202 2.02 12.03 8.59
C VAL A 202 0.89 12.33 7.63
N HIS A 203 -0.29 11.82 7.96
CA HIS A 203 -1.52 12.22 7.29
C HIS A 203 -2.56 12.69 8.31
N ARG A 204 -3.24 13.78 7.98
CA ARG A 204 -4.36 14.32 8.76
C ARG A 204 -5.62 13.47 8.54
N PRO A 205 -6.67 13.61 9.37
CA PRO A 205 -7.89 12.84 9.20
C PRO A 205 -8.60 13.28 7.92
N GLY A 206 -8.92 12.34 7.04
CA GLY A 206 -9.64 12.62 5.79
C GLY A 206 -9.91 11.36 4.97
N ALA A 207 -8.89 10.51 4.87
CA ALA A 207 -9.00 9.13 4.41
C ALA A 207 -8.59 8.14 5.52
N GLN A 208 -9.32 7.04 5.65
CA GLN A 208 -8.85 5.88 6.41
C GLN A 208 -7.76 5.17 5.60
N VAL A 209 -6.75 4.66 6.31
CA VAL A 209 -5.68 3.87 5.71
C VAL A 209 -5.77 2.47 6.30
N VAL A 210 -5.75 1.47 5.42
CA VAL A 210 -5.64 0.06 5.79
C VAL A 210 -4.38 -0.48 5.12
N TRP A 211 -3.49 -1.07 5.93
CA TRP A 211 -2.24 -1.65 5.46
C TRP A 211 -2.34 -3.16 5.57
N SER A 212 -2.36 -3.84 4.42
CA SER A 212 -2.38 -5.29 4.35
C SER A 212 -1.02 -5.79 3.87
N LYS A 213 -0.46 -6.81 4.54
CA LYS A 213 0.75 -7.49 4.10
C LYS A 213 0.42 -8.93 3.77
N VAL A 214 0.58 -9.29 2.50
CA VAL A 214 0.33 -10.63 2.01
C VAL A 214 1.68 -11.26 1.65
N PRO A 215 2.05 -12.40 2.27
CA PRO A 215 3.29 -13.08 1.96
C PRO A 215 3.23 -13.59 0.52
N VAL A 216 4.18 -13.19 -0.32
CA VAL A 216 4.32 -13.72 -1.67
C VAL A 216 5.74 -14.24 -1.83
N ARG A 217 5.83 -15.51 -2.22
CA ARG A 217 7.06 -16.24 -2.36
C ARG A 217 7.58 -16.14 -3.79
N HIS A 218 8.83 -15.75 -3.90
CA HIS A 218 9.63 -15.81 -5.13
C HIS A 218 10.62 -16.97 -4.99
N ARG A 219 10.66 -17.91 -5.94
CA ARG A 219 11.63 -19.01 -5.88
C ARG A 219 13.05 -18.48 -6.13
N GLY A 220 13.86 -18.40 -5.08
CA GLY A 220 15.34 -18.36 -5.16
C GLY A 220 15.99 -16.99 -5.38
N THR A 221 17.30 -17.01 -5.70
CA THR A 221 18.15 -15.85 -6.07
C THR A 221 18.12 -15.57 -7.58
N ASP A 222 17.00 -15.89 -8.22
CA ASP A 222 16.85 -15.84 -9.68
C ASP A 222 16.56 -14.40 -10.14
N LEU A 223 17.30 -13.90 -11.12
CA LEU A 223 17.01 -12.61 -11.77
C LEU A 223 15.59 -12.60 -12.40
N GLN A 224 15.01 -13.76 -12.70
CA GLN A 224 13.60 -13.90 -13.12
C GLN A 224 12.57 -13.63 -12.01
N ALA A 225 13.00 -13.54 -10.73
CA ALA A 225 12.15 -13.15 -9.62
C ALA A 225 11.76 -11.66 -9.67
N GLU A 226 12.52 -10.85 -10.41
CA GLU A 226 12.31 -9.40 -10.55
C GLU A 226 11.17 -9.05 -11.52
N TYR A 227 10.66 -10.02 -12.28
CA TYR A 227 9.61 -9.76 -13.28
C TYR A 227 8.23 -10.23 -12.80
N ALA A 228 7.17 -9.64 -13.32
CA ALA A 228 5.80 -10.15 -13.16
C ALA A 228 5.05 -10.11 -14.50
N ASN A 229 4.29 -11.16 -14.80
CA ASN A 229 3.47 -11.28 -15.99
C ASN A 229 2.01 -10.92 -15.66
N LEU A 230 1.54 -9.80 -16.20
CA LEU A 230 0.20 -9.26 -16.03
C LEU A 230 -0.61 -9.57 -17.29
N LEU A 231 -1.69 -10.35 -17.15
CA LEU A 231 -2.68 -10.53 -18.20
C LEU A 231 -3.79 -9.49 -18.03
N LEU A 232 -3.77 -8.48 -18.90
CA LEU A 232 -4.77 -7.42 -18.98
C LEU A 232 -5.94 -7.90 -19.84
N LEU A 233 -7.13 -7.98 -19.24
CA LEU A 233 -8.36 -8.37 -19.91
C LEU A 233 -9.27 -7.13 -20.00
N PRO A 234 -9.23 -6.36 -21.11
CA PRO A 234 -9.98 -5.12 -21.29
C PRO A 234 -11.47 -5.41 -21.56
N TRP A 235 -12.10 -6.16 -20.66
CA TRP A 235 -13.44 -6.69 -20.81
C TRP A 235 -14.45 -5.85 -20.02
N PRO A 236 -15.70 -5.74 -20.47
CA PRO A 236 -16.28 -6.41 -21.63
C PRO A 236 -15.78 -5.85 -22.97
N LEU A 237 -15.58 -6.74 -23.96
CA LEU A 237 -15.13 -6.38 -25.31
C LEU A 237 -16.21 -5.62 -26.12
N ARG A 238 -17.47 -5.67 -25.65
CA ARG A 238 -18.61 -5.00 -26.26
C ARG A 238 -19.46 -4.36 -25.17
N ILE A 239 -19.78 -3.08 -25.34
CA ILE A 239 -20.74 -2.35 -24.51
C ILE A 239 -21.80 -1.72 -25.40
N ARG A 240 -23.06 -1.92 -25.04
CA ARG A 240 -24.24 -1.41 -25.73
C ARG A 240 -24.74 -0.16 -25.02
N GLU A 241 -25.50 0.64 -25.75
CA GLU A 241 -26.16 1.81 -25.17
C GLU A 241 -27.17 1.39 -24.09
N THR A 242 -27.88 0.28 -24.31
CA THR A 242 -28.85 -0.30 -23.37
C THR A 242 -28.26 -0.81 -22.06
N ASP A 243 -26.93 -0.89 -21.98
CA ASP A 243 -26.23 -1.25 -20.74
C ASP A 243 -26.19 -0.04 -19.78
N PHE A 244 -26.43 1.18 -20.28
CA PHE A 244 -26.65 2.38 -19.48
C PHE A 244 -28.13 2.63 -19.32
N ARG A 245 -28.59 2.78 -18.07
CA ARG A 245 -30.02 2.93 -17.78
C ARG A 245 -30.25 4.11 -16.84
N PRO A 246 -31.16 5.05 -17.15
CA PRO A 246 -31.55 6.06 -16.18
C PRO A 246 -32.26 5.39 -15.00
N VAL A 247 -31.88 5.75 -13.78
CA VAL A 247 -32.60 5.31 -12.58
C VAL A 247 -33.97 5.97 -12.56
N GLU A 248 -35.02 5.15 -12.48
CA GLU A 248 -36.40 5.63 -12.56
C GLU A 248 -36.70 6.66 -11.44
N GLY A 249 -37.33 7.77 -11.80
CA GLY A 249 -37.69 8.83 -10.85
C GLY A 249 -36.52 9.65 -10.30
N SER A 250 -35.28 9.39 -10.72
CA SER A 250 -34.08 10.10 -10.23
C SER A 250 -33.94 11.53 -10.72
N VAL A 251 -34.50 11.84 -11.90
CA VAL A 251 -34.31 13.14 -12.55
C VAL A 251 -34.88 14.27 -11.70
N ARG A 252 -34.02 15.23 -11.34
CA ARG A 252 -34.35 16.49 -10.67
C ARG A 252 -34.21 17.62 -11.66
N ARG A 253 -35.34 18.23 -12.01
CA ARG A 253 -35.40 19.39 -12.91
C ARG A 253 -35.21 20.67 -12.10
N HIS A 254 -33.98 20.94 -11.67
CA HIS A 254 -33.61 22.28 -11.19
C HIS A 254 -33.66 23.28 -12.34
N THR A 255 -33.93 24.55 -12.03
CA THR A 255 -34.21 25.60 -13.03
C THR A 255 -33.02 25.97 -13.93
N SER A 256 -31.79 25.66 -13.52
CA SER A 256 -30.57 25.99 -14.27
C SER A 256 -29.74 24.77 -14.72
N GLU A 257 -29.72 23.68 -13.96
CA GLU A 257 -28.93 22.48 -14.28
C GLU A 257 -29.70 21.22 -13.82
N PRO A 258 -30.46 20.56 -14.71
CA PRO A 258 -31.13 19.31 -14.36
C PRO A 258 -30.12 18.17 -14.22
N PHE A 259 -30.30 17.32 -13.21
CA PHE A 259 -29.46 16.15 -13.00
C PHE A 259 -30.29 14.88 -12.76
N GLY A 260 -29.69 13.72 -12.99
CA GLY A 260 -30.30 12.41 -12.73
C GLY A 260 -29.24 11.36 -12.41
N TYR A 261 -29.67 10.15 -12.08
CA TYR A 261 -28.77 9.02 -11.83
C TYR A 261 -28.86 7.98 -12.95
N PHE A 262 -27.74 7.34 -13.28
CA PHE A 262 -27.69 6.23 -14.23
C PHE A 262 -27.00 5.00 -13.63
N GLU A 263 -27.37 3.82 -14.09
CA GLU A 263 -26.72 2.54 -13.78
C GLU A 263 -26.02 1.99 -15.02
N PHE A 264 -24.85 1.38 -14.83
CA PHE A 264 -24.21 0.51 -15.81
C PHE A 264 -24.52 -0.95 -15.45
N ALA A 265 -25.39 -1.58 -16.23
CA ALA A 265 -25.97 -2.90 -15.96
C ALA A 265 -25.98 -3.78 -17.22
N PRO A 266 -24.80 -4.19 -17.73
CA PRO A 266 -24.72 -5.12 -18.85
C PRO A 266 -25.38 -6.46 -18.46
N PRO A 267 -26.25 -7.04 -19.33
CA PRO A 267 -26.94 -8.30 -19.02
C PRO A 267 -26.07 -9.54 -19.24
N GLU A 268 -24.97 -9.41 -20.00
CA GLU A 268 -24.06 -10.51 -20.31
C GLU A 268 -23.14 -10.78 -19.10
N ARG A 269 -23.12 -12.03 -18.64
CA ARG A 269 -22.17 -12.50 -17.60
C ARG A 269 -20.80 -12.77 -18.19
N LEU A 270 -19.80 -12.93 -17.33
CA LEU A 270 -18.45 -13.29 -17.73
C LEU A 270 -18.44 -14.68 -18.41
N ASP A 271 -17.75 -14.78 -19.54
CA ASP A 271 -17.52 -16.06 -20.23
C ASP A 271 -16.26 -16.74 -19.66
N PHE A 272 -16.46 -17.66 -18.71
CA PHE A 272 -15.37 -18.37 -18.04
C PHE A 272 -14.58 -19.31 -18.98
N ASP A 273 -15.21 -19.84 -20.03
CA ASP A 273 -14.52 -20.63 -21.06
C ASP A 273 -13.55 -19.74 -21.85
N LEU A 274 -13.98 -18.53 -22.21
CA LEU A 274 -13.09 -17.56 -22.84
C LEU A 274 -11.95 -17.13 -21.90
N VAL A 275 -12.21 -16.94 -20.60
CA VAL A 275 -11.13 -16.64 -19.62
C VAL A 275 -10.11 -17.77 -19.62
N ASP A 276 -10.56 -19.02 -19.49
CA ASP A 276 -9.72 -20.22 -19.49
C ASP A 276 -8.83 -20.31 -20.74
N ARG A 277 -9.43 -20.17 -21.92
CA ARG A 277 -8.70 -20.18 -23.20
C ARG A 277 -7.74 -19.00 -23.37
N THR A 278 -8.08 -17.83 -22.83
CA THR A 278 -7.21 -16.64 -22.89
C THR A 278 -5.98 -16.84 -21.99
N ILE A 279 -6.15 -17.45 -20.81
CA ILE A 279 -5.02 -17.76 -19.93
C ILE A 279 -4.12 -18.83 -20.55
N LEU A 280 -4.69 -19.88 -21.14
CA LEU A 280 -3.93 -20.90 -21.86
C LEU A 280 -3.10 -20.29 -23.00
N ALA A 281 -3.70 -19.41 -23.81
CA ALA A 281 -2.99 -18.71 -24.87
C ALA A 281 -1.88 -17.80 -24.33
N ALA A 282 -2.04 -17.19 -23.15
CA ALA A 282 -0.97 -16.44 -22.50
C ALA A 282 0.16 -17.37 -21.97
N LEU A 283 -0.19 -18.55 -21.46
CA LEU A 283 0.76 -19.56 -20.97
C LEU A 283 1.54 -20.26 -22.09
N ASP A 284 1.12 -20.12 -23.36
CA ASP A 284 1.93 -20.51 -24.51
C ASP A 284 3.09 -19.54 -24.76
N GLU A 285 2.96 -18.27 -24.33
CA GLU A 285 3.98 -17.22 -24.46
C GLU A 285 4.91 -17.15 -23.25
N VAL A 286 4.40 -17.40 -22.03
CA VAL A 286 5.16 -17.30 -20.77
C VAL A 286 4.96 -18.51 -19.87
N SER A 287 5.94 -18.78 -18.99
CA SER A 287 5.90 -19.91 -18.06
C SER A 287 4.81 -19.79 -16.97
N SER A 288 4.46 -18.56 -16.58
CA SER A 288 3.41 -18.27 -15.61
C SER A 288 2.73 -16.93 -15.91
N VAL A 289 1.43 -16.87 -15.62
CA VAL A 289 0.67 -15.62 -15.49
C VAL A 289 0.53 -15.33 -14.00
N ASP A 290 1.04 -14.21 -13.54
CA ASP A 290 1.11 -13.90 -12.11
C ASP A 290 -0.10 -13.10 -11.64
N VAL A 291 -0.55 -12.15 -12.47
CA VAL A 291 -1.65 -11.23 -12.18
C VAL A 291 -2.63 -11.21 -13.34
N VAL A 292 -3.93 -11.26 -13.03
CA VAL A 292 -5.00 -10.98 -14.00
C VAL A 292 -5.70 -9.68 -13.60
N VAL A 293 -5.84 -8.76 -14.57
CA VAL A 293 -6.44 -7.43 -14.34
C VAL A 293 -7.67 -7.23 -15.23
N PHE A 294 -8.79 -6.83 -14.62
CA PHE A 294 -10.00 -6.39 -15.29
C PHE A 294 -10.30 -4.91 -15.00
N PRO A 295 -10.89 -4.17 -15.95
CA PRO A 295 -11.25 -2.77 -15.77
C PRO A 295 -12.47 -2.60 -14.84
N GLU A 296 -12.88 -1.36 -14.62
CA GLU A 296 -13.96 -1.00 -13.70
C GLU A 296 -15.30 -1.64 -14.10
N SER A 297 -16.06 -2.11 -13.10
CA SER A 297 -17.39 -2.71 -13.29
C SER A 297 -17.44 -3.89 -14.28
N ALA A 298 -16.30 -4.50 -14.61
CA ALA A 298 -16.19 -5.59 -15.57
C ALA A 298 -16.84 -6.88 -15.09
N ILE A 299 -16.79 -7.16 -13.78
CA ILE A 299 -17.21 -8.44 -13.18
C ILE A 299 -18.44 -8.23 -12.30
N ASP A 300 -19.46 -9.08 -12.43
CA ASP A 300 -20.56 -9.14 -11.47
C ASP A 300 -20.07 -9.73 -10.15
N GLU A 301 -20.49 -9.19 -9.00
CA GLU A 301 -20.09 -9.73 -7.69
C GLU A 301 -20.34 -11.24 -7.56
N GLY A 302 -21.40 -11.77 -8.18
CA GLY A 302 -21.71 -13.20 -8.20
C GLY A 302 -20.85 -14.07 -9.12
N ASP A 303 -19.95 -13.48 -9.92
CA ASP A 303 -19.02 -14.18 -10.82
C ASP A 303 -17.62 -14.40 -10.18
N LEU A 304 -17.32 -13.75 -9.05
CA LEU A 304 -15.98 -13.72 -8.45
C LEU A 304 -15.46 -15.11 -8.07
N GLU A 305 -16.28 -15.92 -7.40
CA GLU A 305 -15.85 -17.23 -6.90
C GLU A 305 -15.48 -18.20 -8.03
N GLU A 306 -16.24 -18.17 -9.13
CA GLU A 306 -15.98 -19.01 -10.29
C GLU A 306 -14.77 -18.50 -11.07
N LEU A 307 -14.61 -17.17 -11.19
CA LEU A 307 -13.40 -16.57 -11.77
C LEU A 307 -12.14 -17.00 -11.02
N GLU A 308 -12.13 -16.86 -9.69
CA GLU A 308 -11.01 -17.31 -8.84
C GLU A 308 -10.74 -18.81 -8.98
N ALA A 309 -11.77 -19.62 -9.17
CA ALA A 309 -11.62 -21.06 -9.43
C ALA A 309 -10.93 -21.32 -10.79
N VAL A 310 -11.28 -20.59 -11.85
CA VAL A 310 -10.58 -20.67 -13.14
C VAL A 310 -9.12 -20.28 -12.99
N LEU A 311 -8.85 -19.15 -12.35
CA LEU A 311 -7.49 -18.62 -12.12
C LEU A 311 -6.61 -19.61 -11.34
N ASP A 312 -7.18 -20.24 -10.30
CA ASP A 312 -6.47 -21.22 -9.48
C ASP A 312 -6.05 -22.47 -10.27
N ARG A 313 -6.84 -22.91 -11.27
CA ARG A 313 -6.44 -24.04 -12.15
C ARG A 313 -5.16 -23.76 -12.92
N HIS A 314 -4.91 -22.49 -13.23
CA HIS A 314 -3.76 -22.04 -14.03
C HIS A 314 -2.59 -21.52 -13.18
N GLY A 315 -2.72 -21.54 -11.85
CA GLY A 315 -1.65 -21.08 -10.94
C GLY A 315 -1.48 -19.56 -10.92
N VAL A 316 -2.55 -18.80 -11.26
CA VAL A 316 -2.56 -17.34 -11.13
C VAL A 316 -2.64 -16.95 -9.66
N ASN A 317 -1.83 -15.98 -9.25
CA ASN A 317 -1.66 -15.64 -7.83
C ASN A 317 -2.49 -14.45 -7.39
N ILE A 318 -2.71 -13.49 -8.29
CA ILE A 318 -3.37 -12.23 -7.98
C ILE A 318 -4.45 -11.94 -9.00
N LEU A 319 -5.62 -11.55 -8.52
CA LEU A 319 -6.73 -11.02 -9.30
C LEU A 319 -6.95 -9.57 -8.89
N MET A 320 -6.97 -8.65 -9.85
CA MET A 320 -7.43 -7.27 -9.66
C MET A 320 -8.61 -7.03 -10.59
N ALA A 321 -9.83 -7.03 -10.07
CA ALA A 321 -11.04 -6.92 -10.89
C ALA A 321 -11.93 -5.79 -10.45
N GLY A 322 -12.33 -4.92 -11.37
CA GLY A 322 -13.44 -3.99 -11.14
C GLY A 322 -14.76 -4.75 -11.05
N VAL A 323 -15.43 -4.63 -9.91
CA VAL A 323 -16.66 -5.35 -9.56
C VAL A 323 -17.83 -4.38 -9.51
N ARG A 324 -18.91 -4.78 -10.19
CA ARG A 324 -20.23 -4.19 -10.02
C ARG A 324 -21.02 -5.01 -9.01
N GLN A 325 -21.55 -4.34 -7.99
CA GLN A 325 -22.44 -4.92 -7.00
C GLN A 325 -23.85 -4.37 -7.23
N PRO A 326 -24.86 -5.22 -7.48
CA PRO A 326 -26.23 -4.77 -7.69
C PRO A 326 -26.81 -4.11 -6.43
N VAL A 327 -27.96 -3.43 -6.57
CA VAL A 327 -28.70 -2.79 -5.47
C VAL A 327 -28.88 -3.79 -4.32
N PRO A 328 -28.30 -3.54 -3.13
CA PRO A 328 -28.54 -4.40 -1.98
C PRO A 328 -30.00 -4.20 -1.51
N GLY A 329 -30.68 -5.27 -1.09
CA GLY A 329 -32.10 -5.26 -0.69
C GLY A 329 -32.46 -4.38 0.53
N ASN A 330 -31.54 -3.55 1.01
CA ASN A 330 -31.66 -2.65 2.16
C ASN A 330 -31.85 -1.17 1.77
N GLY A 331 -32.13 -0.86 0.50
CA GLY A 331 -32.34 0.51 0.02
C GLY A 331 -31.06 1.33 -0.19
N ARG A 332 -29.88 0.70 -0.12
CA ARG A 332 -28.61 1.32 -0.55
C ARG A 332 -28.50 1.34 -2.08
N LEU A 333 -27.70 2.26 -2.60
CA LEU A 333 -27.33 2.27 -4.02
C LEU A 333 -26.38 1.10 -4.35
N PRO A 334 -26.22 0.75 -5.64
CA PRO A 334 -25.23 -0.22 -6.11
C PRO A 334 -23.80 0.08 -5.60
N GLY A 335 -22.95 -0.92 -5.61
CA GLY A 335 -21.53 -0.77 -5.29
C GLY A 335 -20.64 -0.86 -6.54
N ASN A 336 -19.58 -0.07 -6.55
CA ASN A 336 -18.51 -0.14 -7.55
C ASN A 336 -17.17 -0.12 -6.79
N TRP A 337 -16.38 -1.17 -6.97
CA TRP A 337 -15.18 -1.42 -6.18
C TRP A 337 -14.21 -2.32 -6.95
N VAL A 338 -12.97 -2.41 -6.48
CA VAL A 338 -11.98 -3.35 -7.00
C VAL A 338 -11.77 -4.47 -6.00
N HIS A 339 -11.96 -5.70 -6.49
CA HIS A 339 -11.56 -6.92 -5.82
C HIS A 339 -10.08 -7.18 -6.03
N ILE A 340 -9.35 -7.33 -4.94
CA ILE A 340 -7.95 -7.71 -4.94
C ILE A 340 -7.87 -9.05 -4.23
N GLY A 341 -7.91 -10.12 -5.02
CA GLY A 341 -7.78 -11.49 -4.57
C GLY A 341 -6.31 -11.92 -4.58
N VAL A 342 -5.83 -12.54 -3.50
CA VAL A 342 -4.50 -13.17 -3.45
C VAL A 342 -4.61 -14.63 -3.06
N ASN A 343 -3.98 -15.51 -3.84
CA ASN A 343 -4.04 -16.96 -3.66
C ASN A 343 -3.24 -17.41 -2.42
N SER A 344 -3.83 -18.24 -1.56
CA SER A 344 -3.21 -18.79 -0.34
C SER A 344 -2.04 -19.76 -0.55
N GLN A 345 -1.73 -20.15 -1.78
CA GLN A 345 -0.50 -20.88 -2.10
C GLN A 345 0.74 -19.99 -1.98
N LEU A 346 0.57 -18.68 -2.16
CA LEU A 346 1.61 -17.67 -1.98
C LEU A 346 2.87 -17.95 -2.85
N GLU A 347 2.81 -18.80 -3.88
CA GLU A 347 3.99 -19.23 -4.65
C GLU A 347 3.87 -18.87 -6.13
N LYS A 348 4.84 -18.08 -6.63
CA LYS A 348 4.92 -17.72 -8.04
C LYS A 348 5.10 -18.95 -8.94
N GLY A 349 4.24 -19.08 -9.96
CA GLY A 349 4.36 -20.10 -11.01
C GLY A 349 4.16 -21.56 -10.55
N ALA A 350 3.55 -21.79 -9.39
CA ALA A 350 3.24 -23.13 -8.92
C ALA A 350 2.19 -23.80 -9.82
N ARG A 351 2.63 -24.64 -10.77
CA ARG A 351 1.73 -25.56 -11.49
C ARG A 351 1.17 -26.59 -10.51
N LYS A 352 -0.14 -26.86 -10.59
CA LYS A 352 -0.77 -27.91 -9.79
C LYS A 352 -0.02 -29.24 -9.95
N SER A 353 0.29 -29.90 -8.83
CA SER A 353 0.51 -31.34 -8.86
C SER A 353 -0.78 -31.98 -9.40
N ALA A 354 -0.66 -32.85 -10.40
CA ALA A 354 -1.77 -33.57 -11.02
C ALA A 354 -2.58 -34.47 -10.06
N THR A 355 -2.21 -34.50 -8.77
CA THR A 355 -2.79 -35.31 -7.70
C THR A 355 -3.71 -34.54 -6.75
N ALA A 356 -3.94 -33.23 -6.93
CA ALA A 356 -4.86 -32.47 -6.07
C ALA A 356 -6.31 -32.86 -6.38
N THR A 357 -6.86 -33.78 -5.59
CA THR A 357 -8.27 -34.19 -5.64
C THR A 357 -9.18 -33.07 -5.13
N GLY A 358 -10.42 -33.03 -5.62
CA GLY A 358 -11.37 -31.90 -5.49
C GLY A 358 -11.83 -31.48 -4.09
N SER A 359 -11.17 -31.92 -3.01
CA SER A 359 -11.39 -31.40 -1.65
C SER A 359 -10.46 -30.24 -1.26
N ASP A 360 -9.41 -29.97 -2.03
CA ASP A 360 -8.43 -28.89 -1.77
C ASP A 360 -8.80 -27.59 -2.52
N ARG A 361 -10.04 -27.11 -2.37
CA ARG A 361 -10.40 -25.77 -2.87
C ARG A 361 -9.62 -24.73 -2.07
N ARG A 362 -8.62 -24.14 -2.72
CA ARG A 362 -7.71 -23.16 -2.12
C ARG A 362 -8.44 -21.87 -1.77
N GLN A 363 -8.02 -21.27 -0.67
CA GLN A 363 -8.63 -20.07 -0.13
C GLN A 363 -7.96 -18.85 -0.75
N TRP A 364 -8.76 -17.87 -1.15
CA TRP A 364 -8.26 -16.57 -1.60
C TRP A 364 -8.41 -15.59 -0.43
N PHE A 365 -7.40 -14.75 -0.24
CA PHE A 365 -7.49 -13.60 0.64
C PHE A 365 -8.08 -12.45 -0.17
N HIS A 366 -9.13 -11.82 0.37
CA HIS A 366 -9.92 -10.83 -0.37
C HIS A 366 -9.75 -9.44 0.23
N ILE A 367 -9.32 -8.49 -0.60
CA ILE A 367 -9.20 -7.09 -0.21
C ILE A 367 -10.11 -6.27 -1.13
N ARG A 368 -10.91 -5.39 -0.53
CA ARG A 368 -11.87 -4.53 -1.23
C ARG A 368 -11.44 -3.07 -1.20
N GLN A 369 -11.24 -2.49 -2.38
CA GLN A 369 -11.06 -1.05 -2.56
C GLN A 369 -12.34 -0.46 -3.16
N ASN A 370 -13.09 0.32 -2.37
CA ASN A 370 -14.29 0.99 -2.91
C ASN A 370 -13.90 2.18 -3.78
N LYS A 371 -14.71 2.47 -4.81
CA LYS A 371 -14.64 3.72 -5.56
C LYS A 371 -15.09 4.87 -4.67
N HIS A 372 -14.38 6.00 -4.69
CA HIS A 372 -14.70 7.14 -3.82
C HIS A 372 -15.51 8.23 -4.51
N HIS A 373 -15.43 8.32 -5.84
CA HIS A 373 -16.08 9.40 -6.60
C HIS A 373 -16.98 8.86 -7.69
N ARG A 374 -18.19 9.42 -7.80
CA ARG A 374 -19.14 9.06 -8.85
C ARG A 374 -18.66 9.57 -10.19
N TRP A 375 -18.82 8.75 -11.23
CA TRP A 375 -18.69 9.24 -12.59
C TRP A 375 -19.84 10.21 -12.91
N SER A 376 -19.50 11.35 -13.50
CA SER A 376 -20.45 12.36 -13.97
C SER A 376 -20.36 12.48 -15.49
N LEU A 377 -21.44 12.11 -16.17
CA LEU A 377 -21.62 12.22 -17.61
C LEU A 377 -22.26 13.56 -17.96
N ASP A 378 -21.54 14.36 -18.73
CA ASP A 378 -22.05 15.60 -19.35
C ASP A 378 -22.49 15.40 -20.80
N GLU A 379 -23.01 16.47 -21.41
CA GLU A 379 -23.46 16.48 -22.81
C GLU A 379 -22.36 16.00 -23.77
N ALA A 380 -21.13 16.46 -23.60
CA ALA A 380 -20.01 16.13 -24.47
C ALA A 380 -19.67 14.64 -24.40
N GLN A 381 -19.65 14.07 -23.19
CA GLN A 381 -19.42 12.63 -22.99
C GLN A 381 -20.58 11.78 -23.51
N ILE A 382 -21.83 12.23 -23.37
CA ILE A 382 -22.99 11.52 -23.94
C ILE A 382 -22.90 11.43 -25.47
N TYR A 383 -22.49 12.52 -26.13
CA TYR A 383 -22.22 12.50 -27.56
C TYR A 383 -21.01 11.64 -27.91
N GLN A 384 -19.90 11.80 -27.19
CA GLN A 384 -18.66 11.04 -27.41
C GLN A 384 -18.90 9.54 -27.31
N TYR A 385 -19.71 9.08 -26.36
CA TYR A 385 -20.01 7.67 -26.16
C TYR A 385 -21.28 7.19 -26.87
N HIS A 386 -21.94 8.05 -27.65
CA HIS A 386 -23.21 7.76 -28.34
C HIS A 386 -24.29 7.18 -27.41
N LEU A 387 -24.51 7.83 -26.26
CA LEU A 387 -25.47 7.40 -25.23
C LEU A 387 -26.81 8.16 -25.28
N GLY A 388 -27.02 9.01 -26.29
CA GLY A 388 -28.15 9.94 -26.36
C GLY A 388 -29.55 9.30 -26.47
N GLY A 389 -29.64 8.03 -26.86
CA GLY A 389 -30.86 7.23 -26.86
C GLY A 389 -31.18 6.60 -25.49
N ALA A 390 -30.20 6.43 -24.61
CA ALA A 390 -30.40 5.98 -23.23
C ALA A 390 -30.47 7.14 -22.21
N LEU A 391 -29.59 8.14 -22.37
CA LEU A 391 -29.38 9.24 -21.44
C LEU A 391 -29.53 10.57 -22.18
N HIS A 392 -30.47 11.41 -21.73
CA HIS A 392 -30.74 12.69 -22.39
C HIS A 392 -29.54 13.65 -22.24
N PRO A 393 -29.02 14.25 -23.34
CA PRO A 393 -27.78 15.04 -23.33
C PRO A 393 -27.83 16.31 -22.47
N HIS A 394 -29.01 16.93 -22.34
CA HIS A 394 -29.18 18.12 -21.49
C HIS A 394 -29.47 17.82 -20.02
N ILE A 395 -29.26 16.58 -19.57
CA ILE A 395 -29.32 16.21 -18.14
C ILE A 395 -27.91 15.81 -17.73
N ARG A 396 -27.43 16.33 -16.60
CA ARG A 396 -26.19 15.86 -16.00
C ARG A 396 -26.42 14.53 -15.30
N TRP A 397 -25.79 13.47 -15.77
CA TRP A 397 -26.00 12.12 -15.24
C TRP A 397 -24.89 11.74 -14.27
N TRP A 398 -25.27 11.31 -13.07
CA TRP A 398 -24.35 10.80 -12.07
C TRP A 398 -24.48 9.29 -11.94
N GLU A 399 -23.37 8.60 -11.76
CA GLU A 399 -23.36 7.17 -11.50
C GLU A 399 -24.15 6.86 -10.22
N ALA A 400 -25.06 5.90 -10.32
CA ALA A 400 -25.82 5.38 -9.20
C ALA A 400 -24.94 4.41 -8.41
N MET A 401 -24.17 4.94 -7.47
CA MET A 401 -23.37 4.16 -6.53
C MET A 401 -23.39 4.75 -5.13
N ASP A 402 -23.24 3.89 -4.13
CA ASP A 402 -23.00 4.31 -2.75
C ASP A 402 -21.58 4.90 -2.62
N VAL A 403 -21.45 6.00 -1.88
CA VAL A 403 -20.16 6.66 -1.63
C VAL A 403 -19.86 6.51 -0.15
N SER A 404 -19.04 5.51 0.18
CA SER A 404 -18.65 5.24 1.56
C SER A 404 -17.60 6.24 2.06
N ARG A 405 -17.32 6.20 3.38
CA ARG A 405 -16.18 6.93 3.93
C ARG A 405 -14.91 6.50 3.19
N ARG A 406 -14.09 7.49 2.79
CA ARG A 406 -12.87 7.25 2.03
C ARG A 406 -11.92 6.35 2.81
N THR A 407 -11.58 5.22 2.20
CA THR A 407 -10.59 4.26 2.71
C THR A 407 -9.66 3.89 1.57
N VAL A 408 -8.36 3.93 1.81
CA VAL A 408 -7.31 3.55 0.87
C VAL A 408 -6.65 2.27 1.38
N GLN A 409 -6.63 1.25 0.52
CA GLN A 409 -5.93 0.00 0.77
C GLN A 409 -4.50 0.11 0.21
N PHE A 410 -3.52 -0.10 1.07
CA PHE A 410 -2.14 -0.39 0.65
C PHE A 410 -1.87 -1.87 0.86
N ILE A 411 -1.40 -2.54 -0.19
CA ILE A 411 -1.15 -3.97 -0.17
C ILE A 411 0.32 -4.19 -0.44
N GLU A 412 1.02 -4.62 0.59
CA GLU A 412 2.41 -5.05 0.50
C GLU A 412 2.45 -6.53 0.12
N MET A 413 3.06 -6.82 -1.02
CA MET A 413 3.25 -8.16 -1.54
C MET A 413 4.75 -8.45 -1.59
N GLY A 414 5.18 -9.42 -0.79
CA GLY A 414 6.61 -9.63 -0.57
C GLY A 414 7.26 -8.44 0.13
N GLU A 415 8.46 -8.04 -0.31
CA GLU A 415 9.20 -6.92 0.30
C GLU A 415 9.36 -5.70 -0.63
N GLU A 416 8.95 -5.82 -1.90
CA GLU A 416 9.31 -4.88 -2.96
C GLU A 416 8.09 -4.20 -3.62
N LEU A 417 6.92 -4.86 -3.57
CA LEU A 417 5.70 -4.35 -4.18
C LEU A 417 4.76 -3.80 -3.11
N THR A 418 4.49 -2.49 -3.16
CA THR A 418 3.35 -1.87 -2.47
C THR A 418 2.37 -1.38 -3.53
N LEU A 419 1.21 -1.99 -3.56
CA LEU A 419 0.13 -1.72 -4.49
C LEU A 419 -0.92 -0.78 -3.89
N CYS A 420 -1.47 0.11 -4.70
CA CYS A 420 -2.71 0.83 -4.44
C CYS A 420 -3.61 0.81 -5.68
N CYS A 421 -4.94 0.82 -5.50
CA CYS A 421 -5.90 0.92 -6.60
C CYS A 421 -6.71 2.22 -6.51
N LEU A 422 -6.83 2.94 -7.63
CA LEU A 422 -7.70 4.13 -7.76
C LEU A 422 -8.67 3.91 -8.92
N ILE A 423 -9.98 4.06 -8.70
CA ILE A 423 -11.01 3.66 -9.67
C ILE A 423 -11.51 4.88 -10.43
N CYS A 424 -11.27 4.90 -11.74
CA CYS A 424 -11.69 5.96 -12.66
C CYS A 424 -11.49 7.39 -12.12
N GLU A 425 -12.57 8.09 -11.75
CA GLU A 425 -12.53 9.46 -11.23
C GLU A 425 -11.55 9.65 -10.08
N ASP A 426 -11.33 8.64 -9.23
CA ASP A 426 -10.43 8.69 -8.07
C ASP A 426 -8.99 9.06 -8.47
N LEU A 427 -8.53 8.67 -9.67
CA LEU A 427 -7.20 9.04 -10.19
C LEU A 427 -7.03 10.55 -10.37
N SER A 428 -8.13 11.27 -10.65
CA SER A 428 -8.10 12.69 -11.01
C SER A 428 -8.40 13.64 -9.86
N GLN A 429 -8.86 13.12 -8.71
CA GLN A 429 -9.27 13.96 -7.61
C GLN A 429 -8.09 14.56 -6.86
N ARG A 430 -8.32 15.74 -6.29
CA ARG A 430 -7.37 16.45 -5.43
C ARG A 430 -7.97 16.51 -4.03
N ASP A 431 -7.96 15.37 -3.37
CA ASP A 431 -8.52 15.17 -2.05
C ASP A 431 -7.53 14.42 -1.13
N ASP A 432 -7.99 14.07 0.07
CA ASP A 432 -7.17 13.38 1.07
C ASP A 432 -6.65 12.03 0.57
N VAL A 433 -7.37 11.33 -0.32
CA VAL A 433 -6.91 10.07 -0.91
C VAL A 433 -5.69 10.31 -1.80
N ALA A 434 -5.76 11.32 -2.66
CA ALA A 434 -4.62 11.70 -3.51
C ALA A 434 -3.41 12.14 -2.67
N GLU A 435 -3.63 12.87 -1.57
CA GLU A 435 -2.57 13.28 -0.65
C GLU A 435 -1.90 12.08 0.03
N VAL A 436 -2.68 11.11 0.54
CA VAL A 436 -2.16 9.88 1.14
C VAL A 436 -1.33 9.09 0.13
N VAL A 437 -1.85 8.88 -1.08
CA VAL A 437 -1.15 8.10 -2.12
C VAL A 437 0.17 8.78 -2.49
N ARG A 438 0.20 10.12 -2.62
CA ARG A 438 1.43 10.87 -2.87
C ARG A 438 2.42 10.80 -1.71
N SER A 439 1.93 10.86 -0.47
CA SER A 439 2.77 10.86 0.73
C SER A 439 3.44 9.50 0.97
N VAL A 440 2.70 8.40 0.75
CA VAL A 440 3.20 7.02 0.85
C VAL A 440 4.12 6.70 -0.33
N GLY A 441 3.69 7.04 -1.54
CA GLY A 441 4.36 6.66 -2.77
C GLY A 441 4.43 5.16 -3.01
N PRO A 442 3.28 4.49 -3.22
CA PRO A 442 3.26 3.06 -3.54
C PRO A 442 4.11 2.78 -4.78
N THR A 443 4.66 1.57 -4.89
CA THR A 443 5.50 1.22 -6.04
C THR A 443 4.68 1.07 -7.32
N LEU A 444 3.44 0.59 -7.22
CA LEU A 444 2.49 0.45 -8.34
C LEU A 444 1.10 0.96 -7.96
N VAL A 445 0.52 1.79 -8.83
CA VAL A 445 -0.89 2.21 -8.80
C VAL A 445 -1.61 1.58 -9.98
N VAL A 446 -2.65 0.79 -9.71
CA VAL A 446 -3.50 0.23 -10.76
C VAL A 446 -4.81 1.00 -10.82
N THR A 447 -5.19 1.42 -12.01
CA THR A 447 -6.39 2.21 -12.24
C THR A 447 -7.30 1.51 -13.25
N PRO A 448 -8.30 0.77 -12.77
CA PRO A 448 -9.36 0.25 -13.63
C PRO A 448 -10.34 1.37 -13.97
N LEU A 449 -10.76 1.44 -15.24
CA LEU A 449 -11.63 2.49 -15.75
C LEU A 449 -12.78 1.94 -16.60
N LEU A 450 -13.92 2.62 -16.55
CA LEU A 450 -15.01 2.51 -17.52
C LEU A 450 -15.03 3.77 -18.39
N ASP A 451 -13.95 4.02 -19.13
CA ASP A 451 -13.72 5.25 -19.92
C ASP A 451 -13.34 4.94 -21.39
N GLY A 452 -13.19 5.98 -22.22
CA GLY A 452 -12.66 5.85 -23.58
C GLY A 452 -11.18 5.41 -23.66
N PRO A 453 -10.52 5.61 -24.82
CA PRO A 453 -9.13 5.22 -25.06
C PRO A 453 -8.14 5.81 -24.04
N GLN A 454 -7.16 5.02 -23.59
CA GLN A 454 -6.19 5.42 -22.56
C GLN A 454 -4.96 6.10 -23.18
N LEU A 455 -5.15 7.36 -23.59
CA LEU A 455 -4.13 8.14 -24.30
C LEU A 455 -3.34 9.05 -23.37
N THR A 456 -2.07 9.27 -23.71
CA THR A 456 -1.17 10.22 -23.03
C THR A 456 -1.74 11.63 -23.01
N SER A 457 -2.47 12.01 -24.06
CA SER A 457 -3.11 13.33 -24.20
C SER A 457 -4.43 13.48 -23.42
N ARG A 458 -5.02 12.39 -22.95
CA ARG A 458 -6.29 12.40 -22.20
C ARG A 458 -6.04 12.55 -20.69
N TRP A 459 -7.12 12.81 -19.96
CA TRP A 459 -7.10 13.10 -18.53
C TRP A 459 -6.35 12.02 -17.74
N ALA A 460 -6.63 10.73 -17.97
CA ALA A 460 -6.00 9.62 -17.25
C ALA A 460 -4.47 9.64 -17.41
N GLY A 461 -3.95 9.83 -18.62
CA GLY A 461 -2.51 9.96 -18.88
C GLY A 461 -1.86 11.14 -18.15
N ARG A 462 -2.57 12.28 -18.05
CA ARG A 462 -2.08 13.47 -17.31
C ARG A 462 -1.98 13.19 -15.80
N TYR A 463 -3.00 12.59 -15.19
CA TYR A 463 -2.99 12.29 -13.76
C TYR A 463 -2.10 11.10 -13.39
N ALA A 464 -1.96 10.12 -14.27
CA ALA A 464 -0.95 9.06 -14.13
C ALA A 464 0.47 9.66 -14.10
N SER A 465 0.75 10.65 -14.95
CA SER A 465 2.04 11.35 -14.96
C SER A 465 2.31 12.08 -13.64
N ILE A 466 1.29 12.66 -13.00
CA ILE A 466 1.43 13.34 -11.72
C ILE A 466 1.97 12.40 -10.63
N LEU A 467 1.46 11.16 -10.55
CA LEU A 467 1.93 10.16 -9.57
C LEU A 467 3.27 9.53 -9.96
N ALA A 468 3.51 9.36 -11.25
CA ALA A 468 4.77 8.82 -11.74
C ALA A 468 5.94 9.80 -11.64
N ASP A 469 5.68 11.11 -11.76
CA ASP A 469 6.72 12.12 -11.60
C ASP A 469 6.94 12.44 -10.11
N ASP A 470 5.88 12.41 -9.29
CA ASP A 470 5.94 12.58 -7.84
C ASP A 470 4.76 11.87 -7.16
N PRO A 471 4.97 10.74 -6.46
CA PRO A 471 6.21 10.35 -5.76
C PRO A 471 7.12 9.37 -6.51
N GLY A 472 6.87 9.07 -7.79
CA GLY A 472 7.65 8.09 -8.54
C GLY A 472 6.97 6.74 -8.70
N SER A 473 5.64 6.65 -8.54
CA SER A 473 4.90 5.39 -8.67
C SER A 473 4.83 4.94 -10.13
N ALA A 474 4.95 3.64 -10.40
CA ALA A 474 4.45 3.12 -11.67
C ALA A 474 2.91 3.21 -11.67
N VAL A 475 2.30 3.57 -12.79
CA VAL A 475 0.85 3.69 -12.94
C VAL A 475 0.38 2.89 -14.15
N ALA A 476 -0.51 1.94 -13.93
CA ALA A 476 -1.16 1.15 -14.98
C ALA A 476 -2.64 1.53 -15.06
N THR A 477 -3.09 1.98 -16.23
CA THR A 477 -4.51 2.24 -16.51
C THR A 477 -5.07 1.14 -17.41
N LEU A 478 -6.29 0.68 -17.16
CA LEU A 478 -6.97 -0.28 -18.03
C LEU A 478 -8.45 0.05 -18.16
N SER A 479 -8.91 0.23 -19.40
CA SER A 479 -10.32 0.45 -19.71
C SER A 479 -10.95 -0.71 -20.48
N ALA A 480 -12.25 -0.88 -20.31
CA ALA A 480 -13.04 -1.84 -21.09
C ALA A 480 -13.02 -1.48 -22.58
N TYR A 481 -12.62 -2.42 -23.43
CA TYR A 481 -12.55 -2.22 -24.88
C TYR A 481 -13.91 -1.84 -25.48
N GLY A 482 -15.01 -2.33 -24.88
CA GLY A 482 -16.36 -1.90 -25.22
C GLY A 482 -16.54 -0.37 -25.12
N MET A 483 -16.02 0.29 -24.08
CA MET A 483 -16.09 1.75 -23.93
C MET A 483 -15.12 2.47 -24.87
N VAL A 484 -13.91 1.93 -25.05
CA VAL A 484 -12.93 2.43 -26.03
C VAL A 484 -13.55 2.50 -27.43
N ARG A 485 -14.31 1.48 -27.84
CA ARG A 485 -15.03 1.46 -29.13
C ARG A 485 -16.21 2.43 -29.21
N ARG A 486 -16.88 2.71 -28.09
CA ARG A 486 -17.99 3.67 -28.05
C ARG A 486 -17.49 5.11 -28.16
N SER A 487 -16.28 5.38 -27.71
CA SER A 487 -15.68 6.71 -27.74
C SER A 487 -15.34 7.18 -29.15
N GLN A 488 -16.16 8.05 -29.74
CA GLN A 488 -15.93 8.68 -31.04
C GLN A 488 -16.11 10.20 -30.94
N PRO A 489 -15.13 10.91 -30.35
CA PRO A 489 -15.21 12.36 -30.27
C PRO A 489 -15.17 13.00 -31.67
N PRO A 490 -15.94 14.07 -31.93
CA PRO A 490 -15.99 14.71 -33.24
C PRO A 490 -14.60 15.13 -33.74
N GLY A 491 -14.27 14.75 -34.97
CA GLY A 491 -13.01 15.13 -35.63
C GLY A 491 -11.79 14.25 -35.31
N PHE A 492 -11.94 13.21 -34.50
CA PHE A 492 -10.87 12.25 -34.18
C PHE A 492 -11.19 10.86 -34.72
N GLY A 493 -10.15 10.13 -35.13
CA GLY A 493 -10.27 8.72 -35.53
C GLY A 493 -10.41 7.78 -34.33
N PHE A 494 -10.86 6.55 -34.60
CA PHE A 494 -10.87 5.49 -33.59
C PHE A 494 -9.45 5.16 -33.12
N SER A 495 -9.30 4.95 -31.81
CA SER A 495 -8.04 4.55 -31.18
C SER A 495 -8.26 3.28 -30.35
N PRO A 496 -7.56 2.16 -30.63
CA PRO A 496 -7.74 0.90 -29.92
C PRO A 496 -6.93 0.81 -28.61
N ILE A 497 -6.46 1.95 -28.08
CA ILE A 497 -5.63 1.98 -26.87
C ILE A 497 -6.50 1.70 -25.64
N VAL A 498 -6.37 0.50 -25.08
CA VAL A 498 -7.14 0.03 -23.92
C VAL A 498 -6.46 0.31 -22.59
N GLY A 499 -5.13 0.51 -22.59
CA GLY A 499 -4.39 0.78 -21.38
C GLY A 499 -3.23 1.74 -21.59
N LEU A 500 -2.69 2.23 -20.49
CA LEU A 500 -1.51 3.08 -20.45
C LEU A 500 -0.64 2.66 -19.28
N TRP A 501 0.65 2.50 -19.53
CA TRP A 501 1.67 2.33 -18.51
C TRP A 501 2.50 3.62 -18.42
N ARG A 502 2.70 4.14 -17.21
CA ARG A 502 3.58 5.27 -16.94
C ARG A 502 4.50 4.92 -15.79
N ASP A 503 5.80 5.07 -15.96
CA ASP A 503 6.78 4.89 -14.89
C ASP A 503 7.83 6.02 -14.90
N PRO A 504 8.52 6.26 -13.76
CA PRO A 504 9.51 7.34 -13.66
C PRO A 504 10.79 7.13 -14.48
N VAL A 505 11.02 5.94 -15.05
CA VAL A 505 12.29 5.55 -15.67
C VAL A 505 12.22 5.60 -17.19
N ARG A 506 11.22 4.95 -17.78
CA ARG A 506 11.03 4.78 -19.23
C ARG A 506 9.95 5.68 -19.80
N GLY A 507 9.16 6.34 -18.94
CA GLY A 507 8.14 7.28 -19.34
C GLY A 507 6.79 6.61 -19.60
N THR A 508 6.15 6.94 -20.73
CA THR A 508 4.76 6.51 -21.02
C THR A 508 4.71 5.54 -22.18
N ARG A 509 3.91 4.47 -22.03
CA ARG A 509 3.58 3.50 -23.07
C ARG A 509 2.06 3.34 -23.19
N GLU A 510 1.53 3.60 -24.38
CA GLU A 510 0.14 3.31 -24.73
C GLU A 510 0.01 1.83 -25.15
N VAL A 511 -1.01 1.15 -24.65
CA VAL A 511 -1.22 -0.30 -24.80
C VAL A 511 -2.44 -0.55 -25.70
N PRO A 512 -2.24 -0.90 -26.98
CA PRO A 512 -3.34 -1.24 -27.90
C PRO A 512 -3.91 -2.63 -27.62
N LEU A 513 -5.18 -2.82 -27.99
CA LEU A 513 -5.75 -4.14 -28.25
C LEU A 513 -5.88 -4.33 -29.77
N GLU A 514 -5.18 -5.31 -30.33
CA GLU A 514 -5.22 -5.60 -31.76
C GLU A 514 -6.56 -6.21 -32.19
N ALA A 515 -6.85 -6.11 -33.49
CA ALA A 515 -8.07 -6.68 -34.04
C ALA A 515 -8.12 -8.21 -33.81
N GLY A 516 -9.16 -8.67 -33.12
CA GLY A 516 -9.35 -10.09 -32.79
C GLY A 516 -8.54 -10.58 -31.58
N ALA A 517 -7.77 -9.72 -30.93
CA ALA A 517 -7.16 -10.03 -29.64
C ALA A 517 -8.23 -10.01 -28.53
N HIS A 518 -8.03 -10.87 -27.53
CA HIS A 518 -8.91 -11.00 -26.37
C HIS A 518 -8.26 -10.44 -25.10
N GLY A 519 -6.94 -10.31 -25.06
CA GLY A 519 -6.23 -9.73 -23.93
C GLY A 519 -4.85 -9.25 -24.34
N VAL A 520 -4.16 -8.65 -23.39
CA VAL A 520 -2.78 -8.18 -23.55
C VAL A 520 -1.94 -8.71 -22.40
N LEU A 521 -0.89 -9.45 -22.71
CA LEU A 521 0.09 -9.91 -21.74
C LEU A 521 1.22 -8.89 -21.64
N MET A 522 1.41 -8.31 -20.46
CA MET A 522 2.47 -7.35 -20.16
C MET A 522 3.44 -7.95 -19.15
N THR A 523 4.73 -7.88 -19.43
CA THR A 523 5.78 -8.22 -18.46
C THR A 523 6.36 -6.94 -17.88
N ILE A 524 6.37 -6.82 -16.57
CA ILE A 524 7.02 -5.72 -15.83
C ILE A 524 8.27 -6.24 -15.11
N CYS A 525 9.23 -5.38 -14.81
CA CYS A 525 10.43 -5.68 -14.04
C CYS A 525 10.59 -4.68 -12.90
N GLY A 526 11.01 -5.16 -11.73
CA GLY A 526 11.51 -4.37 -10.63
C GLY A 526 13.01 -4.10 -10.78
N ASP A 527 13.47 -2.91 -10.43
CA ASP A 527 14.89 -2.60 -10.24
C ASP A 527 15.07 -1.69 -9.03
N ARG A 528 16.25 -1.74 -8.43
CA ARG A 528 16.58 -1.00 -7.21
C ARG A 528 16.50 0.50 -7.46
N ALA A 529 15.86 1.19 -6.52
CA ALA A 529 15.73 2.63 -6.49
C ALA A 529 16.38 3.20 -5.23
N LEU A 530 16.98 4.39 -5.37
CA LEU A 530 17.50 5.15 -4.25
C LEU A 530 16.36 5.89 -3.55
N ARG A 531 16.29 5.78 -2.23
CA ARG A 531 15.60 6.74 -1.38
C ARG A 531 16.52 7.89 -1.04
N ARG A 532 16.00 9.12 -1.13
CA ARG A 532 16.73 10.37 -0.89
C ARG A 532 15.98 11.21 0.12
N THR A 533 16.70 11.99 0.89
CA THR A 533 16.12 13.01 1.77
C THR A 533 16.77 14.36 1.47
N ALA A 534 16.01 15.43 1.64
CA ALA A 534 16.48 16.79 1.40
C ALA A 534 17.40 17.31 2.52
N ASP A 535 17.42 16.62 3.68
CA ASP A 535 18.15 17.01 4.90
C ASP A 535 19.65 16.66 4.92
N SER A 536 20.20 16.16 3.81
CA SER A 536 21.61 15.74 3.67
C SER A 536 21.98 14.36 4.23
N ARG A 537 21.03 13.53 4.67
CA ARG A 537 21.32 12.10 4.91
C ARG A 537 21.69 11.39 3.60
N ARG A 538 22.52 10.34 3.70
CA ARG A 538 23.03 9.64 2.51
C ARG A 538 21.90 8.90 1.78
N PRO A 539 21.85 8.89 0.44
CA PRO A 539 20.88 8.07 -0.29
C PRO A 539 21.06 6.57 0.00
N ILE A 540 19.96 5.82 0.13
CA ILE A 540 19.98 4.37 0.38
C ILE A 540 19.24 3.64 -0.73
N GLY A 541 19.84 2.58 -1.29
CA GLY A 541 19.26 1.74 -2.34
C GLY A 541 18.35 0.63 -1.81
N ASN A 542 17.31 0.98 -1.06
CA ASN A 542 16.37 0.04 -0.43
C ASN A 542 14.91 0.22 -0.89
N ALA A 543 14.68 0.91 -2.01
CA ALA A 543 13.39 0.95 -2.69
C ALA A 543 13.45 0.17 -4.01
N VAL A 544 12.29 -0.05 -4.63
CA VAL A 544 12.15 -0.68 -5.94
C VAL A 544 11.26 0.20 -6.82
N HIS A 545 11.63 0.33 -8.09
CA HIS A 545 10.73 0.85 -9.12
C HIS A 545 10.35 -0.27 -10.09
N TYR A 546 9.15 -0.17 -10.68
CA TYR A 546 8.73 -1.07 -11.74
C TYR A 546 8.69 -0.34 -13.07
N PHE A 547 9.07 -1.03 -14.14
CA PHE A 547 8.92 -0.56 -15.52
C PHE A 547 8.44 -1.69 -16.41
N ASP A 548 7.77 -1.35 -17.51
CA ASP A 548 7.35 -2.35 -18.48
C ASP A 548 8.53 -2.81 -19.36
N VAL A 549 8.49 -4.07 -19.76
CA VAL A 549 9.53 -4.73 -20.56
C VAL A 549 8.98 -5.20 -21.90
N SER A 550 7.79 -5.81 -21.88
CA SER A 550 7.19 -6.39 -23.08
C SER A 550 5.66 -6.32 -23.02
N VAL A 551 5.05 -6.35 -24.21
CA VAL A 551 3.59 -6.37 -24.41
C VAL A 551 3.30 -7.31 -25.58
N HIS A 552 2.46 -8.32 -25.35
CA HIS A 552 2.07 -9.33 -26.33
C HIS A 552 0.55 -9.42 -26.42
N GLN A 553 0.01 -9.55 -27.63
CA GLN A 553 -1.43 -9.66 -27.86
C GLN A 553 -1.86 -11.12 -27.71
N ILE A 554 -2.92 -11.35 -26.95
CA ILE A 554 -3.38 -12.71 -26.66
C ILE A 554 -4.65 -13.01 -27.45
N HIS A 555 -4.59 -14.08 -28.24
CA HIS A 555 -5.70 -14.56 -29.07
C HIS A 555 -6.16 -15.94 -28.56
N ALA A 556 -7.27 -15.97 -27.83
CA ALA A 556 -7.88 -17.23 -27.41
C ALA A 556 -8.30 -18.08 -28.62
N ALA A 557 -8.10 -19.40 -28.53
CA ALA A 557 -8.49 -20.34 -29.58
C ALA A 557 -10.00 -20.28 -29.88
N GLY A 558 -10.42 -20.45 -31.14
CA GLY A 558 -11.83 -20.29 -31.54
C GLY A 558 -12.78 -21.41 -31.12
N THR A 559 -12.27 -22.55 -30.65
CA THR A 559 -13.06 -23.69 -30.15
C THR A 559 -13.09 -23.66 -28.63
N GLY A 560 -14.25 -23.90 -28.01
CA GLY A 560 -14.40 -23.96 -26.55
C GLY A 560 -13.47 -25.01 -25.93
N SER A 561 -13.02 -24.77 -24.70
CA SER A 561 -12.44 -25.82 -23.87
C SER A 561 -13.57 -26.68 -23.29
N ASP A 562 -13.28 -27.92 -22.88
CA ASP A 562 -14.25 -28.75 -22.14
C ASP A 562 -14.40 -28.20 -20.70
N PHE A 563 -14.70 -26.91 -20.57
CA PHE A 563 -14.82 -26.20 -19.31
C PHE A 563 -15.96 -26.81 -18.49
N GLN A 564 -15.61 -27.33 -17.32
CA GLN A 564 -16.59 -27.72 -16.31
C GLN A 564 -16.55 -26.73 -15.14
N PRO A 565 -17.70 -26.14 -14.76
CA PRO A 565 -17.77 -25.28 -13.60
C PRO A 565 -17.53 -26.07 -12.32
N ALA A 566 -17.08 -25.40 -11.27
CA ALA A 566 -16.79 -26.07 -10.02
C ALA A 566 -18.07 -26.57 -9.32
N SER A 567 -18.02 -27.78 -8.75
CA SER A 567 -19.20 -28.46 -8.18
C SER A 567 -19.41 -28.27 -6.67
N SER A 568 -18.46 -27.64 -5.95
CA SER A 568 -18.48 -27.49 -4.49
C SER A 568 -18.16 -26.05 -4.07
N PRO A 569 -18.78 -25.50 -3.00
CA PRO A 569 -18.48 -24.15 -2.50
C PRO A 569 -17.05 -24.02 -1.96
N PRO A 570 -16.44 -22.82 -1.98
CA PRO A 570 -15.12 -22.58 -1.41
C PRO A 570 -15.12 -22.76 0.12
N SER A 571 -13.96 -23.13 0.67
CA SER A 571 -13.76 -23.15 2.12
C SER A 571 -13.51 -21.73 2.65
N PRO A 572 -14.05 -21.35 3.83
CA PRO A 572 -13.83 -20.03 4.40
C PRO A 572 -12.35 -19.82 4.75
N PRO A 573 -11.82 -18.58 4.64
CA PRO A 573 -10.42 -18.30 4.92
C PRO A 573 -10.02 -18.73 6.33
N VAL A 574 -8.82 -19.30 6.47
CA VAL A 574 -8.27 -19.79 7.75
C VAL A 574 -7.92 -18.66 8.72
N LEU A 575 -7.55 -17.50 8.17
CA LEU A 575 -7.31 -16.25 8.88
C LEU A 575 -7.90 -15.10 8.06
N GLU A 576 -8.39 -14.07 8.75
CA GLU A 576 -8.73 -12.80 8.08
C GLU A 576 -7.47 -12.10 7.56
N VAL A 577 -7.61 -11.19 6.59
CA VAL A 577 -6.45 -10.49 5.97
C VAL A 577 -5.63 -9.69 6.99
N GLU A 578 -6.31 -9.06 7.96
CA GLU A 578 -5.66 -8.35 9.05
C GLU A 578 -4.79 -9.30 9.90
N GLU A 579 -5.30 -10.49 10.22
CA GLU A 579 -4.56 -11.48 11.01
C GLU A 579 -3.41 -12.11 10.22
N LEU A 580 -3.59 -12.33 8.91
CA LEU A 580 -2.50 -12.73 8.02
C LEU A 580 -1.39 -11.67 7.99
N THR A 581 -1.76 -10.39 7.98
CA THR A 581 -0.82 -9.26 8.03
C THR A 581 -0.02 -9.30 9.33
N VAL A 582 -0.69 -9.48 10.47
CA VAL A 582 -0.04 -9.59 11.79
C VAL A 582 0.89 -10.81 11.84
N LEU A 583 0.41 -11.99 11.43
CA LEU A 583 1.20 -13.22 11.36
C LEU A 583 2.46 -13.03 10.50
N THR A 584 2.33 -12.36 9.35
CA THR A 584 3.44 -12.09 8.44
C THR A 584 4.45 -11.13 9.07
N GLY A 585 3.99 -10.11 9.80
CA GLY A 585 4.85 -9.19 10.56
C GLY A 585 5.69 -9.90 11.63
N TRP A 586 5.09 -10.83 12.37
CA TRP A 586 5.79 -11.65 13.38
C TRP A 586 6.72 -12.69 12.75
N ALA A 587 6.30 -13.37 11.67
CA ALA A 587 7.16 -14.29 10.93
C ALA A 587 8.38 -13.58 10.31
N GLN A 588 8.23 -12.30 9.92
CA GLN A 588 9.34 -11.49 9.47
C GLN A 588 10.30 -11.14 10.63
N ALA A 589 9.76 -10.79 11.80
CA ALA A 589 10.59 -10.55 12.98
C ALA A 589 11.40 -11.79 13.38
N VAL A 590 10.80 -12.99 13.28
CA VAL A 590 11.52 -14.27 13.47
C VAL A 590 12.68 -14.40 12.49
N SER A 591 12.46 -14.11 11.20
CA SER A 591 13.53 -14.15 10.20
C SER A 591 14.66 -13.13 10.48
N GLU A 592 14.31 -11.92 10.92
CA GLU A 592 15.28 -10.89 11.31
C GLU A 592 16.10 -11.35 12.52
N THR A 593 15.44 -11.72 13.62
CA THR A 593 16.09 -12.16 14.87
C THR A 593 16.95 -13.40 14.67
N LEU A 594 16.53 -14.35 13.83
CA LEU A 594 17.30 -15.55 13.52
C LEU A 594 18.66 -15.23 12.86
N THR A 595 18.74 -14.12 12.12
CA THR A 595 19.97 -13.69 11.43
C THR A 595 20.97 -13.06 12.38
N VAL A 596 20.50 -12.30 13.38
CA VAL A 596 21.32 -11.36 14.16
C VAL A 596 21.38 -11.67 15.66
N ALA A 597 20.31 -12.21 16.23
CA ALA A 597 20.17 -12.47 17.65
C ALA A 597 19.36 -13.77 17.91
N PRO A 598 19.76 -14.93 17.37
CA PRO A 598 18.95 -16.15 17.37
C PRO A 598 18.61 -16.67 18.79
N LYS A 599 19.41 -16.32 19.80
CA LYS A 599 19.14 -16.65 21.22
C LYS A 599 17.91 -15.93 21.80
N ARG A 600 17.43 -14.87 21.15
CA ARG A 600 16.32 -14.01 21.60
C ARG A 600 14.97 -14.40 20.98
N LEU A 601 14.93 -15.47 20.17
CA LEU A 601 13.71 -15.93 19.49
C LEU A 601 12.57 -16.27 20.46
N THR A 602 12.89 -16.90 21.59
CA THR A 602 11.89 -17.23 22.62
C THR A 602 11.28 -15.97 23.24
N GLU A 603 12.10 -14.96 23.51
CA GLU A 603 11.63 -13.67 24.04
C GLU A 603 10.77 -12.94 23.01
N LEU A 604 11.18 -12.93 21.72
CA LEU A 604 10.40 -12.35 20.63
C LEU A 604 9.02 -13.02 20.50
N LEU A 605 8.95 -14.35 20.53
CA LEU A 605 7.68 -15.05 20.33
C LEU A 605 6.73 -14.86 21.53
N ALA A 606 7.27 -14.73 22.75
CA ALA A 606 6.48 -14.37 23.93
C ALA A 606 5.78 -13.01 23.77
N GLU A 607 6.39 -12.05 23.05
CA GLU A 607 5.77 -10.75 22.76
C GLU A 607 4.55 -10.84 21.84
N ALA A 608 4.49 -11.88 21.00
CA ALA A 608 3.39 -12.12 20.07
C ALA A 608 2.17 -12.75 20.77
N ARG A 609 2.35 -13.40 21.92
CA ARG A 609 1.31 -14.12 22.66
C ARG A 609 0.28 -13.17 23.30
N PRO A 610 -0.95 -13.65 23.55
CA PRO A 610 -1.98 -12.91 24.28
C PRO A 610 -1.49 -12.42 25.64
N GLY A 611 -1.94 -11.23 26.06
CA GLY A 611 -1.62 -10.65 27.35
C GLY A 611 -0.24 -10.01 27.45
N SER A 612 0.47 -9.85 26.33
CA SER A 612 1.71 -9.08 26.29
C SER A 612 1.45 -7.61 26.68
N PRO A 613 2.19 -7.03 27.66
CA PRO A 613 1.85 -5.72 28.24
C PRO A 613 1.76 -4.56 27.24
N TRP A 614 2.57 -4.62 26.17
CA TRP A 614 2.64 -3.53 25.17
C TRP A 614 1.31 -3.33 24.43
N ARG A 615 0.48 -4.38 24.26
CA ARG A 615 -0.82 -4.24 23.59
C ARG A 615 -1.77 -3.38 24.41
N THR A 616 -1.79 -3.57 25.72
CA THR A 616 -2.58 -2.72 26.62
C THR A 616 -2.03 -1.29 26.64
N GLU A 617 -0.71 -1.11 26.68
CA GLU A 617 -0.06 0.21 26.61
C GLU A 617 -0.47 0.97 25.33
N PHE A 618 -0.54 0.27 24.18
CA PHE A 618 -0.83 0.89 22.89
C PHE A 618 -2.31 0.87 22.51
N ASN A 619 -3.19 0.35 23.39
CA ASN A 619 -4.61 0.13 23.11
C ASN A 619 -4.86 -0.70 21.82
N VAL A 620 -4.07 -1.77 21.66
CA VAL A 620 -4.18 -2.74 20.57
C VAL A 620 -4.99 -3.95 21.04
N VAL A 621 -5.88 -4.45 20.18
CA VAL A 621 -6.73 -5.61 20.47
C VAL A 621 -5.88 -6.88 20.57
N GLU A 622 -6.20 -7.75 21.54
CA GLU A 622 -5.58 -9.06 21.69
C GLU A 622 -5.76 -9.92 20.43
N PRO A 623 -4.81 -10.82 20.11
CA PRO A 623 -4.96 -11.75 18.99
C PRO A 623 -6.16 -12.67 19.22
N SER A 624 -6.84 -13.07 18.13
CA SER A 624 -7.88 -14.10 18.22
C SER A 624 -7.28 -15.46 18.57
N ASP A 625 -8.11 -16.40 19.01
CA ASP A 625 -7.71 -17.79 19.23
C ASP A 625 -7.03 -18.42 18.00
N ARG A 626 -7.44 -18.00 16.79
CA ARG A 626 -6.86 -18.51 15.52
C ARG A 626 -5.48 -17.95 15.26
N LEU A 627 -5.28 -16.65 15.46
CA LEU A 627 -3.97 -16.02 15.34
C LEU A 627 -3.01 -16.53 16.43
N ASP A 628 -3.52 -16.74 17.65
CA ASP A 628 -2.73 -17.32 18.74
C ASP A 628 -2.25 -18.74 18.43
N GLN A 629 -3.15 -19.59 17.90
CA GLN A 629 -2.78 -20.91 17.39
C GLN A 629 -1.75 -20.84 16.25
N ALA A 630 -1.81 -19.81 15.40
CA ALA A 630 -0.85 -19.60 14.32
C ALA A 630 0.56 -19.29 14.87
N VAL A 631 0.64 -18.44 15.91
CA VAL A 631 1.89 -18.13 16.62
C VAL A 631 2.45 -19.38 17.32
N ASP A 632 1.60 -20.17 17.98
CA ASP A 632 1.98 -21.48 18.56
C ASP A 632 2.60 -22.42 17.53
N VAL A 633 2.12 -22.42 16.29
CA VAL A 633 2.72 -23.22 15.21
C VAL A 633 4.14 -22.74 14.89
N ILE A 634 4.37 -21.42 14.82
CA ILE A 634 5.73 -20.86 14.62
C ILE A 634 6.64 -21.31 15.76
N GLU A 635 6.21 -21.18 17.01
CA GLU A 635 6.97 -21.62 18.18
C GLU A 635 7.34 -23.10 18.11
N ARG A 636 6.39 -23.98 17.78
CA ARG A 636 6.65 -25.42 17.62
C ARG A 636 7.68 -25.71 16.52
N ILE A 637 7.61 -25.01 15.39
CA ILE A 637 8.59 -25.16 14.29
C ILE A 637 9.99 -24.73 14.76
N VAL A 638 10.10 -23.57 15.39
CA VAL A 638 11.36 -23.03 15.95
C VAL A 638 11.96 -24.00 16.97
N ALA A 639 11.15 -24.50 17.90
CA ALA A 639 11.57 -25.44 18.94
C ALA A 639 12.07 -26.77 18.34
N THR A 640 11.38 -27.30 17.32
CA THR A 640 11.77 -28.55 16.65
C THR A 640 13.11 -28.42 15.89
N CYS A 641 13.42 -27.22 15.40
CA CYS A 641 14.68 -26.94 14.70
C CYS A 641 15.84 -26.58 15.63
N SER A 642 15.57 -26.37 16.92
CA SER A 642 16.58 -26.03 17.92
C SER A 642 17.34 -27.30 18.34
N SER A 643 18.67 -27.24 18.46
CA SER A 643 19.46 -28.38 18.94
C SER A 643 19.68 -28.29 20.44
N SER A 644 20.17 -29.37 21.06
CA SER A 644 20.64 -29.33 22.46
C SER A 644 21.78 -28.33 22.68
N ASP A 645 22.47 -27.94 21.60
CA ASP A 645 23.74 -27.21 21.62
C ASP A 645 23.59 -25.74 21.16
N GLY A 646 22.39 -25.29 20.76
CA GLY A 646 22.20 -23.90 20.35
C GLY A 646 20.85 -23.57 19.68
N PRO A 647 20.60 -22.27 19.41
CA PRO A 647 19.39 -21.83 18.71
C PRO A 647 19.37 -22.35 17.27
N PRO A 648 18.20 -22.36 16.60
CA PRO A 648 18.09 -22.93 15.28
C PRO A 648 18.80 -22.04 14.23
N THR A 649 19.07 -22.60 13.05
CA THR A 649 19.65 -21.86 11.91
C THR A 649 18.59 -21.53 10.86
N VAL A 650 18.86 -20.51 10.02
CA VAL A 650 18.01 -20.16 8.87
C VAL A 650 17.77 -21.36 7.96
N ASP A 651 18.83 -22.12 7.64
CA ASP A 651 18.71 -23.30 6.77
C ASP A 651 17.89 -24.43 7.42
N ALA A 652 17.98 -24.62 8.74
CA ALA A 652 17.17 -25.63 9.44
C ALA A 652 15.67 -25.29 9.39
N LEU A 653 15.30 -24.03 9.63
CA LEU A 653 13.91 -23.59 9.51
C LEU A 653 13.40 -23.62 8.06
N LEU A 654 14.23 -23.21 7.09
CA LEU A 654 13.88 -23.31 5.67
C LEU A 654 13.62 -24.77 5.25
N ALA A 655 14.44 -25.71 5.73
CA ALA A 655 14.22 -27.13 5.47
C ALA A 655 12.88 -27.61 6.08
N ALA A 656 12.63 -27.29 7.36
CA ALA A 656 11.42 -27.69 8.06
C ALA A 656 10.12 -27.09 7.46
N THR A 657 10.21 -25.93 6.84
CA THR A 657 9.07 -25.26 6.18
C THR A 657 8.89 -25.66 4.71
N THR A 658 9.84 -26.38 4.12
CA THR A 658 9.79 -26.84 2.72
C THR A 658 9.09 -28.20 2.58
N GLU A 659 9.01 -29.00 3.63
CA GLU A 659 8.37 -30.32 3.60
C GLU A 659 6.85 -30.20 3.49
N ASP A 660 6.29 -30.58 2.32
CA ASP A 660 4.85 -30.76 2.18
C ASP A 660 4.40 -31.94 3.05
N ARG A 661 3.44 -31.69 3.96
CA ARG A 661 2.88 -32.72 4.83
C ARG A 661 1.44 -33.03 4.42
N PRO A 662 1.17 -34.19 3.79
CA PRO A 662 -0.18 -34.59 3.43
C PRO A 662 -1.08 -34.66 4.66
N GLY A 663 -2.27 -34.07 4.58
CA GLY A 663 -3.26 -34.10 5.66
C GLY A 663 -2.96 -33.18 6.85
N GLU A 664 -2.00 -32.26 6.72
CA GLU A 664 -1.78 -31.24 7.74
C GLU A 664 -2.99 -30.28 7.84
N PRO A 665 -3.34 -29.77 9.05
CA PRO A 665 -4.32 -28.71 9.20
C PRO A 665 -4.02 -27.49 8.32
N ALA A 666 -5.06 -26.88 7.75
CA ALA A 666 -4.92 -25.75 6.83
C ALA A 666 -4.18 -24.54 7.44
N LEU A 667 -4.33 -24.33 8.75
CA LEU A 667 -3.63 -23.28 9.51
C LEU A 667 -2.13 -23.55 9.59
N ASP A 668 -1.71 -24.74 10.01
CA ASP A 668 -0.30 -25.11 10.09
C ASP A 668 0.36 -25.01 8.70
N GLY A 669 -0.36 -25.42 7.64
CA GLY A 669 0.09 -25.28 6.26
C GLY A 669 0.27 -23.81 5.84
N LEU A 670 -0.66 -22.93 6.21
CA LEU A 670 -0.55 -21.49 5.97
C LEU A 670 0.65 -20.91 6.71
N VAL A 671 0.81 -21.18 8.01
CA VAL A 671 1.90 -20.68 8.84
C VAL A 671 3.26 -21.08 8.26
N ARG A 672 3.44 -22.33 7.83
CA ARG A 672 4.68 -22.76 7.18
C ARG A 672 4.97 -21.99 5.91
N ARG A 673 3.96 -21.72 5.08
CA ARG A 673 4.14 -20.93 3.85
C ARG A 673 4.50 -19.48 4.14
N VAL A 674 3.86 -18.85 5.14
CA VAL A 674 4.21 -17.50 5.59
C VAL A 674 5.66 -17.46 6.08
N LEU A 675 6.04 -18.38 6.97
CA LEU A 675 7.39 -18.45 7.54
C LEU A 675 8.45 -18.75 6.47
N ARG A 676 8.16 -19.65 5.54
CA ARG A 676 9.02 -19.91 4.38
C ARG A 676 9.23 -18.65 3.54
N SER A 677 8.15 -17.95 3.22
CA SER A 677 8.19 -16.71 2.43
C SER A 677 9.10 -15.67 3.08
N THR A 678 8.95 -15.42 4.39
CA THR A 678 9.76 -14.41 5.09
C THR A 678 11.23 -14.82 5.22
N LEU A 679 11.52 -16.11 5.45
CA LEU A 679 12.89 -16.63 5.51
C LEU A 679 13.61 -16.55 4.15
N GLU A 680 12.93 -16.92 3.05
CA GLU A 680 13.50 -16.84 1.70
C GLU A 680 13.75 -15.39 1.27
N GLN A 681 12.85 -14.47 1.60
CA GLN A 681 13.03 -13.03 1.38
C GLN A 681 14.20 -12.47 2.19
N GLY A 682 14.27 -12.79 3.49
CA GLY A 682 15.39 -12.38 4.35
C GLY A 682 16.75 -12.89 3.84
N ARG A 683 16.82 -14.12 3.34
CA ARG A 683 18.03 -14.69 2.72
C ARG A 683 18.42 -13.94 1.45
N SER A 684 17.46 -13.64 0.57
CA SER A 684 17.69 -12.93 -0.69
C SER A 684 18.23 -11.51 -0.44
N ARG A 685 17.70 -10.83 0.57
CA ARG A 685 18.15 -9.51 1.01
C ARG A 685 19.58 -9.50 1.55
N ASN A 686 19.93 -10.47 2.40
CA ASN A 686 21.29 -10.62 2.92
C ASN A 686 22.30 -10.87 1.79
N ALA A 687 21.95 -11.70 0.81
CA ALA A 687 22.80 -11.98 -0.36
C ALA A 687 23.01 -10.72 -1.21
N ALA A 688 21.93 -9.99 -1.53
CA ALA A 688 21.99 -8.80 -2.37
C ALA A 688 22.72 -7.62 -1.71
N THR A 689 22.80 -7.62 -0.38
CA THR A 689 23.56 -6.62 0.40
C THR A 689 25.06 -6.94 0.48
N ALA A 690 25.46 -8.20 0.31
CA ALA A 690 26.87 -8.61 0.27
C ALA A 690 27.54 -8.32 -1.09
N MET A 691 26.76 -8.12 -2.15
CA MET A 691 27.25 -7.89 -3.51
C MET A 691 27.63 -6.43 -3.79
N TRP A 692 27.33 -5.49 -2.88
CA TRP A 692 27.56 -4.05 -3.05
C TRP A 692 28.27 -3.49 -1.79
N PRO A 693 29.47 -2.90 -1.91
CA PRO A 693 30.20 -2.28 -0.79
C PRO A 693 29.48 -1.06 -0.22
#